data_AF-A0A1I1P7H1-F1
#
_entry.id   AF-A0A1I1P7H1-F1
#
_cell.length_a   1.000
_cell.length_b   1.000
_cell.length_c   1.000
_cell.angle_alpha   90.00
_cell.angle_beta   90.00
_cell.angle_gamma   90.00
#
_symmetry.space_group_name_H-M   'P 1'
#
loop_
_entity.id
_entity.type
_entity.pdbx_description
1 polymer ?
#
loop_
_entity_poly.entity_id
_entity_poly.type
_entity_poly.pdbx_seq_one_letter_code
_entity_poly.pdbx_strand_id
1 'polypeptide(L)'
;MKNLTIRRLLLSVSLTMSIFYPCLSRAQGDQTQITVNIAPGATTGAWLHLPDDYDSTSTRYPLIIFLHGLGLRGTNVNVVLNQGMPKIIAQGAKMQFIVGGKLFKFITVSPQIPTGLAGEDMLQSILDDIKSKYRIDVSRIYFTGYSAGGYGVLNYAASGTNYSKNLAAIVPVSTAPIDTNKLAGLCNIATSNIATWFLCGSRDTFINNQNNYVDRINACNPESPVIATSYAGDTHNYIVWDKAYDVTHTYQSPNIYEWMLNYRRPDIAEATPPPIATKRRDKITITLPEDSLILDGSSLIAPDSRIVSYAWKLVSGHPISISSSTNTAKITVRNLIFGTYKFRLTVKDAAGITSTAYVTVLVNPVGGAVPGCSNCKFLLTPGADGGSFINGDSLNVQPGDTVCIHAGNYKYLQLFNFTGTEAKPIIFINCGGQVKVGNGGNYGLIFNNVKYFKVTGSGTTDQYGFVINGVRKQLNVGLGMGKGCTDFEAERFEISGSEVGVMAKVNPDCDRANQYPYFAMRNVKLHDIYVHDVSGEGIYIGNTLPNGIKVTCADSTEKNVLPPRIYNLRVYNITTANTGYDGIQVASAPENVEIYNNSVLNYGVRNIGSQQAGIILGGETNGKVYNNSIIKGTGSGIEILGIGLCYVYNNIISDAGIDGTPQKKDALFIDDRPTKNNFLPLHVNVFNNTFVNYGRDAIRFMNSYGTVARKNLFYNNLLVNPDLRALNIVTGINYTASNNRTYANIAAVRFSNANAKDFHLALRSPVLNKGKNLSAYFRMDIDGEERPLRAAYDIGADEYDSGTIKNLAPVSVAGSDTKILLPVSTTTLDGTASSDPDGKIISYAWMQVSGPVVATIASATTAMPVISMLTTKGNYVFELIVTDNKGAVSSDRLSVILLTEGPLANAGRDKTIIQPRNSSDATGAASMDNDGNITDYNWTQISGPTIASIVTPTAVKTDLNRLTSVGTYIFQLKITNSKGSISTDDLSVYVKPNPANLLFAIAGADQTINYPSVSKVRLDGSASYATNRGYISYYVWTKVSGPEGESFVNSKVENPVVKFRITGTYVFRLTVTDTYNNTATDDVSIIVGNTGTKTDIKISANLFDVTVSNAPDTKIYPNPVVSTLRLNLRLNMAAPIVVRIINSSGKIKGTYYLGTITTIQKDIDVSNLAAGPYILQIRDDKNLDLSNKFIKSN
;
A
#
# COMPACT_ATOMS: atom_id res chain seq x y z
N MET A 1 21.24 -74.49 12.31
CA MET A 1 21.15 -74.77 13.76
C MET A 1 22.07 -73.80 14.49
N LYS A 2 21.53 -73.16 15.55
CA LYS A 2 22.15 -72.19 16.48
C LYS A 2 22.38 -70.77 15.93
N ASN A 3 22.20 -69.66 16.64
CA ASN A 3 21.28 -69.15 17.69
C ASN A 3 21.84 -67.74 18.01
N LEU A 4 20.98 -66.72 18.19
CA LEU A 4 21.23 -65.42 18.89
C LEU A 4 22.26 -64.42 18.26
N THR A 5 22.17 -63.07 18.25
CA THR A 5 21.20 -62.04 18.70
C THR A 5 21.65 -60.64 18.18
N ILE A 6 20.71 -59.80 17.70
CA ILE A 6 20.43 -58.36 18.01
C ILE A 6 21.55 -57.30 17.76
N ARG A 7 21.39 -56.21 16.96
CA ARG A 7 20.49 -55.04 17.15
C ARG A 7 20.46 -54.04 15.96
N ARG A 8 19.22 -53.64 15.55
CA ARG A 8 18.70 -52.35 14.97
C ARG A 8 19.20 -51.86 13.58
N LEU A 9 18.37 -51.37 12.64
CA LEU A 9 16.96 -50.95 12.64
C LEU A 9 16.34 -51.20 11.24
N LEU A 10 15.09 -51.66 11.22
CA LEU A 10 14.29 -52.08 10.07
C LEU A 10 13.27 -50.99 9.67
N LEU A 11 12.99 -50.90 8.36
CA LEU A 11 11.70 -50.51 7.81
C LEU A 11 10.59 -51.39 8.40
N SER A 12 9.47 -50.78 8.80
CA SER A 12 8.14 -51.33 8.49
C SER A 12 7.04 -50.36 8.89
N VAL A 13 6.17 -50.13 7.91
CA VAL A 13 4.83 -49.55 8.01
C VAL A 13 4.07 -50.16 9.19
N SER A 14 3.68 -49.31 10.14
CA SER A 14 2.69 -49.62 11.17
C SER A 14 1.66 -48.50 11.22
N LEU A 15 0.44 -48.90 10.86
CA LEU A 15 -0.82 -48.22 11.05
C LEU A 15 -1.04 -47.99 12.56
N THR A 16 -0.85 -46.74 13.04
CA THR A 16 -1.28 -46.33 14.38
C THR A 16 -2.25 -45.16 14.30
N MET A 17 -3.50 -45.52 14.57
CA MET A 17 -4.65 -44.72 14.97
C MET A 17 -4.25 -43.53 15.86
N SER A 18 -4.09 -42.36 15.26
CA SER A 18 -4.08 -41.07 15.96
C SER A 18 -5.44 -40.44 15.72
N ILE A 19 -6.17 -40.26 16.81
CA ILE A 19 -7.52 -39.69 16.86
C ILE A 19 -7.45 -38.27 16.32
N PHE A 20 -7.74 -38.11 15.03
CA PHE A 20 -8.12 -36.82 14.47
C PHE A 20 -9.46 -36.46 15.10
N TYR A 21 -9.45 -35.56 16.08
CA TYR A 21 -10.60 -34.67 16.21
C TYR A 21 -10.77 -34.00 14.86
N PRO A 22 -11.90 -34.17 14.16
CA PRO A 22 -12.17 -33.32 13.03
C PRO A 22 -12.34 -31.92 13.62
N CYS A 23 -11.31 -31.08 13.46
CA CYS A 23 -11.57 -29.66 13.36
C CYS A 23 -12.36 -29.52 12.05
N LEU A 24 -13.67 -29.72 12.15
CA LEU A 24 -14.64 -29.31 11.16
C LEU A 24 -14.35 -27.85 10.90
N SER A 25 -13.67 -27.56 9.78
CA SER A 25 -13.80 -26.27 9.13
C SER A 25 -15.29 -26.09 8.91
N ARG A 26 -15.94 -25.31 9.78
CA ARG A 26 -17.34 -24.95 9.58
C ARG A 26 -17.37 -24.13 8.30
N ALA A 27 -17.78 -24.77 7.21
CA ALA A 27 -18.26 -24.07 6.04
C ALA A 27 -19.29 -23.06 6.56
N GLN A 28 -19.08 -21.78 6.28
CA GLN A 28 -20.13 -20.80 6.53
C GLN A 28 -21.33 -21.27 5.71
N GLY A 29 -22.37 -21.75 6.41
CA GLY A 29 -23.53 -22.39 5.80
C GLY A 29 -24.27 -21.47 4.82
N ASP A 30 -25.38 -21.96 4.28
CA ASP A 30 -26.20 -21.34 3.22
C ASP A 30 -26.95 -20.07 3.70
N GLN A 31 -26.25 -19.14 4.36
CA GLN A 31 -26.81 -17.90 4.90
C GLN A 31 -25.95 -16.70 4.53
N THR A 32 -26.62 -15.59 4.22
CA THR A 32 -25.99 -14.31 3.91
C THR A 32 -26.34 -13.29 4.98
N GLN A 33 -25.36 -12.50 5.40
CA GLN A 33 -25.60 -11.38 6.30
C GLN A 33 -26.29 -10.25 5.52
N ILE A 34 -27.43 -9.80 6.02
CA ILE A 34 -28.20 -8.68 5.48
C ILE A 34 -28.42 -7.59 6.55
N THR A 35 -28.94 -6.45 6.12
CA THR A 35 -29.42 -5.39 6.99
C THR A 35 -30.94 -5.28 6.87
N VAL A 36 -31.63 -5.20 8.01
CA VAL A 36 -33.09 -5.06 8.09
C VAL A 36 -33.48 -3.79 8.84
N ASN A 37 -34.61 -3.19 8.44
CA ASN A 37 -35.16 -2.02 9.12
C ASN A 37 -35.85 -2.44 10.43
N ILE A 38 -35.59 -1.70 11.50
CA ILE A 38 -36.19 -1.95 12.83
C ILE A 38 -37.04 -0.79 13.34
N ALA A 39 -36.87 0.40 12.75
CA ALA A 39 -37.71 1.59 12.91
C ALA A 39 -37.37 2.58 11.77
N PRO A 40 -38.15 3.65 11.54
CA PRO A 40 -37.80 4.69 10.58
C PRO A 40 -36.39 5.25 10.84
N GLY A 41 -35.48 5.09 9.87
CA GLY A 41 -34.09 5.53 9.98
C GLY A 41 -33.17 4.65 10.84
N ALA A 42 -33.65 3.53 11.37
CA ALA A 42 -32.87 2.60 12.19
C ALA A 42 -32.81 1.19 11.59
N THR A 43 -31.63 0.57 11.62
CA THR A 43 -31.41 -0.76 11.05
C THR A 43 -30.60 -1.66 11.99
N THR A 44 -30.70 -2.98 11.79
CA THR A 44 -29.85 -3.98 12.45
C THR A 44 -29.37 -5.05 11.47
N GLY A 45 -28.33 -5.79 11.84
CA GLY A 45 -27.88 -6.96 11.07
C GLY A 45 -28.83 -8.15 11.24
N ALA A 46 -28.98 -8.97 10.20
CA ALA A 46 -29.71 -10.23 10.26
C ALA A 46 -29.03 -11.31 9.40
N TRP A 47 -29.26 -12.57 9.72
CA TRP A 47 -28.93 -13.70 8.83
C TRP A 47 -30.13 -14.06 7.97
N LEU A 48 -29.91 -14.17 6.67
CA LEU A 48 -30.89 -14.58 5.68
C LEU A 48 -30.49 -15.94 5.09
N HIS A 49 -31.43 -16.88 5.08
CA HIS A 49 -31.38 -18.06 4.21
C HIS A 49 -32.41 -17.91 3.09
N LEU A 50 -31.99 -18.16 1.84
CA LEU A 50 -32.87 -18.26 0.70
C LEU A 50 -32.89 -19.72 0.21
N PRO A 51 -34.04 -20.21 -0.30
CA PRO A 51 -34.12 -21.47 -1.02
C PRO A 51 -33.09 -21.58 -2.15
N ASP A 52 -32.55 -22.78 -2.37
CA ASP A 52 -31.54 -23.03 -3.40
C ASP A 52 -32.04 -22.79 -4.84
N ASP A 53 -33.36 -22.84 -5.04
CA ASP A 53 -34.05 -22.52 -6.28
C ASP A 53 -34.64 -21.11 -6.32
N TYR A 54 -34.37 -20.29 -5.31
CA TYR A 54 -34.93 -18.94 -5.20
C TYR A 54 -34.66 -18.14 -6.47
N ASP A 55 -33.42 -18.10 -6.95
CA ASP A 55 -33.05 -17.32 -8.14
C ASP A 55 -33.51 -17.94 -9.47
N SER A 56 -33.89 -19.22 -9.47
CA SER A 56 -34.30 -19.97 -10.67
C SER A 56 -35.82 -20.03 -10.88
N THR A 57 -36.59 -19.51 -9.93
CA THR A 57 -38.06 -19.63 -9.93
C THR A 57 -38.72 -18.30 -9.58
N SER A 58 -39.97 -18.14 -10.02
CA SER A 58 -40.87 -17.06 -9.58
C SER A 58 -41.64 -17.42 -8.30
N THR A 59 -41.39 -18.60 -7.73
CA THR A 59 -42.09 -19.15 -6.57
C THR A 59 -42.03 -18.17 -5.40
N ARG A 60 -43.17 -18.00 -4.72
CA ARG A 60 -43.25 -17.35 -3.42
C ARG A 60 -43.04 -18.39 -2.33
N TYR A 61 -42.21 -18.06 -1.35
CA TYR A 61 -41.78 -19.01 -0.33
C TYR A 61 -42.36 -18.65 1.04
N PRO A 62 -42.75 -19.66 1.84
CA PRO A 62 -43.06 -19.45 3.25
C PRO A 62 -41.91 -18.74 3.99
N LEU A 63 -42.25 -17.85 4.93
CA LEU A 63 -41.30 -17.07 5.72
C LEU A 63 -41.28 -17.51 7.17
N ILE A 64 -40.09 -17.71 7.74
CA ILE A 64 -39.88 -17.81 9.19
C ILE A 64 -39.03 -16.63 9.67
N ILE A 65 -39.55 -15.85 10.61
CA ILE A 65 -38.75 -14.91 11.40
C ILE A 65 -38.44 -15.57 12.76
N PHE A 66 -37.15 -15.71 13.04
CA PHE A 66 -36.63 -16.32 14.26
C PHE A 66 -36.07 -15.27 15.22
N LEU A 67 -36.50 -15.29 16.48
CA LEU A 67 -36.07 -14.36 17.52
C LEU A 67 -35.22 -15.05 18.59
N HIS A 68 -34.02 -14.53 18.80
CA HIS A 68 -33.08 -15.07 19.79
C HIS A 68 -33.40 -14.63 21.23
N GLY A 69 -32.83 -15.33 22.22
CA GLY A 69 -32.95 -14.98 23.64
C GLY A 69 -32.09 -13.78 24.07
N LEU A 70 -32.31 -13.27 25.29
CA LEU A 70 -31.62 -12.07 25.84
C LEU A 70 -30.09 -12.16 25.83
N GLY A 71 -29.53 -13.37 25.98
CA GLY A 71 -28.08 -13.60 26.05
C GLY A 71 -27.34 -13.33 24.74
N LEU A 72 -28.05 -13.22 23.61
CA LEU A 72 -27.46 -12.98 22.28
C LEU A 72 -27.66 -11.55 21.77
N ARG A 73 -28.16 -10.61 22.60
CA ARG A 73 -28.36 -9.21 22.20
C ARG A 73 -27.05 -8.47 21.91
N GLY A 74 -27.10 -7.42 21.11
CA GLY A 74 -25.96 -6.54 20.83
C GLY A 74 -25.85 -6.16 19.36
N THR A 75 -24.68 -5.77 18.90
CA THR A 75 -24.46 -5.31 17.51
C THR A 75 -23.76 -6.34 16.63
N ASN A 76 -23.26 -7.44 17.21
CA ASN A 76 -22.54 -8.47 16.49
C ASN A 76 -23.46 -9.60 16.03
N VAL A 77 -24.01 -9.50 14.82
CA VAL A 77 -24.94 -10.48 14.25
C VAL A 77 -24.40 -11.92 14.20
N ASN A 78 -23.09 -12.14 14.24
CA ASN A 78 -22.51 -13.50 14.24
C ASN A 78 -22.89 -14.28 15.50
N VAL A 79 -23.20 -13.63 16.63
CA VAL A 79 -23.58 -14.35 17.86
C VAL A 79 -24.90 -15.08 17.72
N VAL A 80 -25.76 -14.64 16.78
CA VAL A 80 -27.04 -15.28 16.47
C VAL A 80 -26.84 -16.68 15.86
N LEU A 81 -25.72 -16.95 15.20
CA LEU A 81 -25.40 -18.28 14.62
C LEU A 81 -25.11 -19.35 15.68
N ASN A 82 -25.02 -18.99 16.96
CA ASN A 82 -24.61 -19.94 18.00
C ASN A 82 -25.74 -20.84 18.52
N GLN A 83 -27.02 -20.48 18.29
CA GLN A 83 -28.18 -21.16 18.88
C GLN A 83 -29.41 -21.15 17.96
N GLY A 84 -30.35 -22.09 18.18
CA GLY A 84 -31.64 -22.15 17.47
C GLY A 84 -31.54 -22.44 15.97
N MET A 85 -32.55 -21.98 15.22
CA MET A 85 -32.61 -22.16 13.76
C MET A 85 -31.38 -21.67 12.98
N PRO A 86 -30.80 -20.48 13.21
CA PRO A 86 -29.60 -20.06 12.47
C PRO A 86 -28.38 -20.97 12.71
N LYS A 87 -28.24 -21.58 13.90
CA LYS A 87 -27.18 -22.56 14.18
C LYS A 87 -27.28 -23.79 13.29
N ILE A 88 -28.46 -24.37 13.13
CA ILE A 88 -28.64 -25.59 12.33
C ILE A 88 -28.47 -25.32 10.83
N ILE A 89 -28.83 -24.13 10.34
CA ILE A 89 -28.59 -23.74 8.96
C ILE A 89 -27.09 -23.55 8.71
N ALA A 90 -26.38 -22.92 9.67
CA ALA A 90 -24.92 -22.84 9.64
C ALA A 90 -24.24 -24.23 9.69
N GLN A 91 -24.94 -25.26 10.19
CA GLN A 91 -24.50 -26.67 10.18
C GLN A 91 -24.95 -27.45 8.93
N GLY A 92 -25.59 -26.79 7.96
CA GLY A 92 -25.93 -27.36 6.66
C GLY A 92 -27.41 -27.71 6.47
N ALA A 93 -28.30 -27.38 7.40
CA ALA A 93 -29.74 -27.58 7.20
C ALA A 93 -30.25 -26.72 6.02
N LYS A 94 -30.96 -27.35 5.08
CA LYS A 94 -31.46 -26.74 3.83
C LYS A 94 -32.84 -26.09 3.94
N MET A 95 -33.46 -26.16 5.11
CA MET A 95 -34.79 -25.58 5.39
C MET A 95 -35.85 -25.95 4.34
N GLN A 96 -35.85 -27.21 3.91
CA GLN A 96 -36.77 -27.77 2.93
C GLN A 96 -37.47 -29.01 3.50
N PHE A 97 -38.78 -29.11 3.33
CA PHE A 97 -39.61 -30.11 4.00
C PHE A 97 -40.74 -30.58 3.09
N ILE A 98 -41.14 -31.84 3.21
CA ILE A 98 -42.23 -32.42 2.41
C ILE A 98 -43.47 -32.57 3.30
N VAL A 99 -44.55 -31.88 2.95
CA VAL A 99 -45.83 -31.96 3.66
C VAL A 99 -46.93 -32.26 2.64
N GLY A 100 -47.70 -33.33 2.87
CA GLY A 100 -48.75 -33.75 1.95
C GLY A 100 -48.26 -34.09 0.53
N GLY A 101 -47.03 -34.60 0.41
CA GLY A 101 -46.40 -34.91 -0.89
C GLY A 101 -45.84 -33.69 -1.65
N LYS A 102 -45.94 -32.48 -1.09
CA LYS A 102 -45.40 -31.25 -1.67
C LYS A 102 -44.13 -30.81 -0.94
N LEU A 103 -43.07 -30.53 -1.71
CA LEU A 103 -41.85 -29.90 -1.19
C LEU A 103 -42.09 -28.40 -0.96
N PHE A 104 -41.81 -27.95 0.26
CA PHE A 104 -41.76 -26.55 0.63
C PHE A 104 -40.33 -26.18 1.01
N LYS A 105 -39.93 -24.94 0.71
CA LYS A 105 -38.62 -24.38 1.07
C LYS A 105 -38.84 -23.04 1.76
N PHE A 106 -38.12 -22.76 2.82
CA PHE A 106 -38.32 -21.54 3.60
C PHE A 106 -37.35 -20.43 3.20
N ILE A 107 -37.86 -19.20 3.18
CA ILE A 107 -37.02 -18.04 3.47
C ILE A 107 -36.95 -17.91 4.99
N THR A 108 -35.74 -17.77 5.53
CA THR A 108 -35.57 -17.58 6.98
C THR A 108 -34.79 -16.31 7.28
N VAL A 109 -35.24 -15.58 8.30
CA VAL A 109 -34.61 -14.33 8.73
C VAL A 109 -34.40 -14.37 10.24
N SER A 110 -33.15 -14.20 10.67
CA SER A 110 -32.73 -14.19 12.08
C SER A 110 -32.08 -12.85 12.43
N PRO A 111 -32.86 -11.82 12.83
CA PRO A 111 -32.35 -10.50 13.17
C PRO A 111 -31.58 -10.50 14.49
N GLN A 112 -30.54 -9.67 14.55
CA GLN A 112 -29.87 -9.29 15.79
C GLN A 112 -30.69 -8.22 16.51
N ILE A 113 -31.21 -8.54 17.69
CA ILE A 113 -31.90 -7.56 18.54
C ILE A 113 -30.83 -6.73 19.27
N PRO A 114 -30.75 -5.40 19.02
CA PRO A 114 -29.63 -4.59 19.50
C PRO A 114 -29.71 -4.29 20.99
N THR A 115 -30.90 -3.93 21.48
CA THR A 115 -31.16 -3.58 22.89
C THR A 115 -32.59 -4.01 23.28
N GLY A 116 -32.83 -4.16 24.58
CA GLY A 116 -34.16 -4.47 25.12
C GLY A 116 -34.73 -5.83 24.69
N LEU A 117 -36.06 -5.92 24.66
CA LEU A 117 -36.83 -7.02 24.11
C LEU A 117 -37.44 -6.61 22.76
N ALA A 118 -37.68 -7.56 21.87
CA ALA A 118 -38.29 -7.27 20.57
C ALA A 118 -39.77 -6.91 20.73
N GLY A 119 -40.11 -5.64 20.52
CA GLY A 119 -41.49 -5.13 20.56
C GLY A 119 -42.21 -5.26 19.21
N GLU A 120 -43.53 -5.06 19.22
CA GLU A 120 -44.42 -5.27 18.08
C GLU A 120 -44.08 -4.41 16.85
N ASP A 121 -43.76 -3.12 17.03
CA ASP A 121 -43.45 -2.20 15.93
C ASP A 121 -42.10 -2.49 15.28
N MET A 122 -41.14 -2.97 16.07
CA MET A 122 -39.84 -3.43 15.56
C MET A 122 -40.03 -4.65 14.65
N LEU A 123 -40.81 -5.62 15.12
CA LEU A 123 -41.09 -6.83 14.35
C LEU A 123 -41.94 -6.55 13.12
N GLN A 124 -42.87 -5.59 13.21
CA GLN A 124 -43.63 -5.10 12.06
C GLN A 124 -42.70 -4.45 11.02
N SER A 125 -41.79 -3.59 11.45
CA SER A 125 -40.81 -2.93 10.56
C SER A 125 -39.90 -3.94 9.85
N ILE A 126 -39.45 -4.98 10.57
CA ILE A 126 -38.66 -6.06 9.99
C ILE A 126 -39.51 -6.83 8.96
N LEU A 127 -40.74 -7.19 9.32
CA LEU A 127 -41.62 -7.94 8.43
C LEU A 127 -41.91 -7.18 7.14
N ASP A 128 -42.21 -5.88 7.23
CA ASP A 128 -42.50 -5.04 6.06
C ASP A 128 -41.27 -4.85 5.17
N ASP A 129 -40.09 -4.69 5.77
CA ASP A 129 -38.83 -4.62 5.04
C ASP A 129 -38.52 -5.93 4.29
N ILE A 130 -38.74 -7.09 4.94
CA ILE A 130 -38.55 -8.41 4.31
C ILE A 130 -39.58 -8.64 3.20
N LYS A 131 -40.86 -8.31 3.41
CA LYS A 131 -41.90 -8.39 2.37
C LYS A 131 -41.55 -7.50 1.16
N SER A 132 -40.91 -6.35 1.37
CA SER A 132 -40.50 -5.45 0.29
C SER A 132 -39.32 -5.97 -0.54
N LYS A 133 -38.48 -6.82 0.06
CA LYS A 133 -37.21 -7.29 -0.54
C LYS A 133 -37.29 -8.69 -1.14
N TYR A 134 -38.18 -9.54 -0.65
CA TYR A 134 -38.20 -10.97 -0.98
C TYR A 134 -39.59 -11.49 -1.40
N ARG A 135 -39.62 -12.56 -2.20
CA ARG A 135 -40.83 -13.24 -2.69
C ARG A 135 -41.45 -14.09 -1.58
N ILE A 136 -42.17 -13.44 -0.68
CA ILE A 136 -42.84 -14.09 0.45
C ILE A 136 -44.22 -14.59 0.04
N ASP A 137 -44.51 -15.86 0.35
CA ASP A 137 -45.88 -16.34 0.41
C ASP A 137 -46.54 -15.72 1.65
N VAL A 138 -47.24 -14.60 1.44
CA VAL A 138 -47.85 -13.86 2.55
C VAL A 138 -48.93 -14.66 3.27
N SER A 139 -49.46 -15.73 2.68
CA SER A 139 -50.38 -16.63 3.37
C SER A 139 -49.67 -17.53 4.39
N ARG A 140 -48.34 -17.66 4.32
CA ARG A 140 -47.48 -18.52 5.16
C ARG A 140 -46.32 -17.74 5.78
N ILE A 141 -46.65 -16.88 6.72
CA ILE A 141 -45.67 -16.17 7.56
C ILE A 141 -45.75 -16.74 8.97
N TYR A 142 -44.58 -17.12 9.49
CA TYR A 142 -44.46 -17.76 10.79
C TYR A 142 -43.42 -17.06 11.67
N PHE A 143 -43.75 -16.92 12.95
CA PHE A 143 -42.83 -16.38 13.95
C PHE A 143 -42.47 -17.46 14.96
N THR A 144 -41.20 -17.53 15.32
CA THR A 144 -40.70 -18.42 16.36
C THR A 144 -39.56 -17.76 17.13
N GLY A 145 -39.36 -18.17 18.37
CA GLY A 145 -38.25 -17.69 19.17
C GLY A 145 -38.24 -18.33 20.53
N TYR A 146 -37.08 -18.30 21.18
CA TYR A 146 -36.92 -18.86 22.52
C TYR A 146 -36.71 -17.80 23.60
N SER A 147 -37.17 -18.07 24.83
CA SER A 147 -36.97 -17.17 25.97
C SER A 147 -37.53 -15.76 25.67
N ALA A 148 -36.67 -14.74 25.66
CA ALA A 148 -36.98 -13.37 25.23
C ALA A 148 -37.46 -13.27 23.77
N GLY A 149 -37.03 -14.17 22.90
CA GLY A 149 -37.58 -14.29 21.55
C GLY A 149 -39.03 -14.77 21.57
N GLY A 150 -39.35 -15.72 22.43
CA GLY A 150 -40.73 -16.17 22.67
C GLY A 150 -41.64 -15.05 23.20
N TYR A 151 -41.09 -14.16 24.05
CA TYR A 151 -41.76 -12.93 24.47
C TYR A 151 -42.12 -12.06 23.26
N GLY A 152 -41.19 -11.84 22.33
CA GLY A 152 -41.44 -11.01 21.14
C GLY A 152 -42.51 -11.61 20.23
N VAL A 153 -42.48 -12.93 20.03
CA VAL A 153 -43.50 -13.66 19.24
C VAL A 153 -44.90 -13.44 19.80
N LEU A 154 -45.08 -13.65 21.11
CA LEU A 154 -46.40 -13.52 21.73
C LEU A 154 -46.86 -12.06 21.88
N ASN A 155 -45.98 -11.11 22.20
CA ASN A 155 -46.36 -9.70 22.26
C ASN A 155 -46.80 -9.18 20.90
N TYR A 156 -46.13 -9.59 19.82
CA TYR A 156 -46.56 -9.26 18.47
C TYR A 156 -47.97 -9.81 18.18
N ALA A 157 -48.20 -11.10 18.46
CA ALA A 157 -49.52 -11.72 18.25
C ALA A 157 -50.62 -11.14 19.17
N ALA A 158 -50.27 -10.70 20.38
CA ALA A 158 -51.22 -10.15 21.34
C ALA A 158 -51.52 -8.65 21.12
N SER A 159 -50.69 -7.93 20.37
CA SER A 159 -50.77 -6.46 20.24
C SER A 159 -51.92 -5.92 19.39
N GLY A 160 -52.75 -6.79 18.81
CA GLY A 160 -53.94 -6.41 18.06
C GLY A 160 -54.00 -7.08 16.69
N THR A 161 -55.18 -7.01 16.07
CA THR A 161 -55.44 -7.68 14.79
C THR A 161 -54.61 -7.15 13.62
N ASN A 162 -54.09 -5.93 13.70
CA ASN A 162 -53.15 -5.38 12.70
C ASN A 162 -51.82 -6.13 12.67
N TYR A 163 -51.40 -6.72 13.80
CA TYR A 163 -50.18 -7.53 13.89
C TYR A 163 -50.51 -9.01 13.71
N SER A 164 -51.49 -9.52 14.47
CA SER A 164 -51.81 -10.96 14.52
C SER A 164 -52.29 -11.50 13.16
N LYS A 165 -53.03 -10.72 12.36
CA LYS A 165 -53.43 -11.13 10.99
C LYS A 165 -52.26 -11.28 10.02
N ASN A 166 -51.03 -10.91 10.40
CA ASN A 166 -49.84 -11.17 9.58
C ASN A 166 -49.27 -12.58 9.75
N LEU A 167 -49.82 -13.43 10.62
CA LEU A 167 -49.23 -14.73 10.94
C LEU A 167 -50.21 -15.87 10.63
N ALA A 168 -49.68 -16.98 10.12
CA ALA A 168 -50.44 -18.23 9.93
C ALA A 168 -50.22 -19.21 11.08
N ALA A 169 -49.00 -19.23 11.64
CA ALA A 169 -48.67 -20.00 12.83
C ALA A 169 -47.54 -19.36 13.63
N ILE A 170 -47.48 -19.68 14.92
CA ILE A 170 -46.40 -19.28 15.82
C ILE A 170 -45.90 -20.44 16.68
N VAL A 171 -44.60 -20.40 16.97
CA VAL A 171 -43.93 -21.41 17.81
C VAL A 171 -43.11 -20.73 18.92
N PRO A 172 -43.72 -20.39 20.07
CA PRO A 172 -43.03 -19.84 21.22
C PRO A 172 -42.32 -20.94 22.02
N VAL A 173 -41.02 -20.80 22.25
CA VAL A 173 -40.21 -21.80 22.97
C VAL A 173 -39.73 -21.26 24.32
N SER A 174 -40.09 -21.92 25.42
CA SER A 174 -39.68 -21.52 26.79
C SER A 174 -39.88 -20.02 27.04
N THR A 175 -41.08 -19.54 26.72
CA THR A 175 -41.39 -18.13 26.56
C THR A 175 -41.29 -17.33 27.86
N ALA A 176 -40.53 -16.24 27.83
CA ALA A 176 -40.52 -15.27 28.92
C ALA A 176 -41.89 -14.57 29.08
N PRO A 177 -42.24 -14.07 30.28
CA PRO A 177 -43.54 -13.46 30.55
C PRO A 177 -43.83 -12.26 29.63
N ILE A 178 -44.97 -12.27 28.92
CA ILE A 178 -45.39 -11.13 28.08
C ILE A 178 -45.88 -9.93 28.90
N ASP A 179 -46.04 -8.78 28.25
CA ASP A 179 -46.50 -7.58 28.94
C ASP A 179 -47.92 -7.77 29.50
N THR A 180 -48.11 -7.42 30.78
CA THR A 180 -49.36 -7.67 31.51
C THR A 180 -50.59 -7.05 30.83
N ASN A 181 -50.43 -5.86 30.23
CA ASN A 181 -51.47 -5.17 29.47
C ASN A 181 -51.80 -5.86 28.13
N LYS A 182 -50.94 -6.74 27.61
CA LYS A 182 -51.16 -7.52 26.39
C LYS A 182 -51.80 -8.88 26.64
N LEU A 183 -51.91 -9.34 27.89
CA LEU A 183 -52.50 -10.63 28.22
C LEU A 183 -53.93 -10.82 27.70
N ALA A 184 -54.77 -9.76 27.75
CA ALA A 184 -56.12 -9.82 27.17
C ALA A 184 -56.10 -9.98 25.65
N GLY A 185 -55.06 -9.46 25.00
CA GLY A 185 -54.83 -9.56 23.57
C GLY A 185 -54.42 -10.96 23.08
N LEU A 186 -54.15 -11.92 23.97
CA LEU A 186 -53.91 -13.31 23.55
C LEU A 186 -55.12 -13.92 22.80
N CYS A 187 -56.34 -13.43 23.03
CA CYS A 187 -57.49 -13.83 22.21
C CYS A 187 -57.38 -13.41 20.74
N ASN A 188 -56.49 -12.47 20.38
CA ASN A 188 -56.23 -12.12 18.98
C ASN A 188 -55.66 -13.31 18.18
N ILE A 189 -55.02 -14.27 18.85
CA ILE A 189 -54.54 -15.54 18.26
C ILE A 189 -55.73 -16.37 17.77
N ALA A 190 -56.76 -16.51 18.60
CA ALA A 190 -58.02 -17.18 18.22
C ALA A 190 -58.76 -16.39 17.13
N THR A 191 -58.95 -15.08 17.33
CA THR A 191 -59.65 -14.20 16.36
C THR A 191 -58.98 -14.15 14.98
N SER A 192 -57.66 -14.32 14.92
CA SER A 192 -56.89 -14.29 13.67
C SER A 192 -56.58 -15.68 13.12
N ASN A 193 -57.11 -16.73 13.73
CA ASN A 193 -56.88 -18.13 13.39
C ASN A 193 -55.38 -18.48 13.24
N ILE A 194 -54.58 -18.13 14.25
CA ILE A 194 -53.14 -18.44 14.26
C ILE A 194 -52.93 -19.78 14.96
N ALA A 195 -52.45 -20.77 14.21
CA ALA A 195 -52.04 -22.03 14.82
C ALA A 195 -50.86 -21.80 15.78
N THR A 196 -50.96 -22.32 17.00
CA THR A 196 -49.97 -22.04 18.04
C THR A 196 -49.47 -23.33 18.68
N TRP A 197 -48.14 -23.50 18.71
CA TRP A 197 -47.48 -24.61 19.39
C TRP A 197 -46.44 -24.12 20.38
N PHE A 198 -46.71 -24.31 21.66
CA PHE A 198 -45.77 -24.02 22.73
C PHE A 198 -44.83 -25.20 23.01
N LEU A 199 -43.54 -24.91 23.20
CA LEU A 199 -42.55 -25.93 23.61
C LEU A 199 -41.73 -25.44 24.80
N CYS A 200 -41.61 -26.23 25.86
CA CYS A 200 -40.87 -25.82 27.06
C CYS A 200 -40.27 -27.03 27.80
N GLY A 201 -39.20 -26.83 28.58
CA GLY A 201 -38.68 -27.87 29.47
C GLY A 201 -39.61 -28.08 30.66
N SER A 202 -39.83 -29.32 31.09
CA SER A 202 -40.74 -29.62 32.21
C SER A 202 -40.22 -29.12 33.58
N ARG A 203 -38.95 -28.73 33.67
CA ARG A 203 -38.31 -28.10 34.85
C ARG A 203 -37.91 -26.64 34.58
N ASP A 204 -38.35 -26.06 33.46
CA ASP A 204 -38.15 -24.66 33.16
C ASP A 204 -39.06 -23.81 34.05
N THR A 205 -38.55 -22.70 34.58
CA THR A 205 -39.34 -21.76 35.40
C THR A 205 -40.48 -21.12 34.62
N PHE A 206 -40.43 -21.14 33.28
CA PHE A 206 -41.48 -20.61 32.40
C PHE A 206 -42.54 -21.64 31.98
N ILE A 207 -42.49 -22.88 32.48
CA ILE A 207 -43.51 -23.88 32.17
C ILE A 207 -44.92 -23.43 32.60
N ASN A 208 -45.02 -22.69 33.70
CA ASN A 208 -46.29 -22.13 34.16
C ASN A 208 -46.82 -21.03 33.24
N ASN A 209 -45.93 -20.26 32.60
CA ASN A 209 -46.33 -19.28 31.58
C ASN A 209 -46.94 -19.99 30.38
N GLN A 210 -46.29 -21.05 29.89
CA GLN A 210 -46.82 -21.87 28.80
C GLN A 210 -48.23 -22.36 29.13
N ASN A 211 -48.41 -23.03 30.27
CA ASN A 211 -49.71 -23.57 30.66
C ASN A 211 -50.78 -22.47 30.77
N ASN A 212 -50.45 -21.35 31.43
CA ASN A 212 -51.37 -20.22 31.57
C ASN A 212 -51.79 -19.62 30.22
N TYR A 213 -50.84 -19.45 29.30
CA TYR A 213 -51.13 -18.88 27.99
C TYR A 213 -51.92 -19.85 27.11
N VAL A 214 -51.64 -21.14 27.17
CA VAL A 214 -52.42 -22.19 26.49
C VAL A 214 -53.87 -22.18 26.96
N ASP A 215 -54.10 -22.23 28.28
CA ASP A 215 -55.44 -22.18 28.87
C ASP A 215 -56.18 -20.92 28.46
N ARG A 216 -55.50 -19.76 28.52
CA ARG A 216 -56.09 -18.47 28.18
C ARG A 216 -56.45 -18.34 26.71
N ILE A 217 -55.61 -18.81 25.79
CA ILE A 217 -55.91 -18.77 24.36
C ILE A 217 -57.04 -19.75 24.03
N ASN A 218 -57.01 -20.98 24.59
CA ASN A 218 -58.05 -21.97 24.36
C ASN A 218 -59.42 -21.52 24.90
N ALA A 219 -59.46 -20.76 26.00
CA ALA A 219 -60.68 -20.12 26.50
C ALA A 219 -61.29 -19.10 25.51
N CYS A 220 -60.52 -18.61 24.54
CA CYS A 220 -61.00 -17.74 23.46
C CYS A 220 -61.56 -18.53 22.26
N ASN A 221 -61.66 -19.86 22.33
CA ASN A 221 -62.18 -20.75 21.28
C ASN A 221 -61.47 -20.61 19.91
N PRO A 222 -60.15 -20.86 19.82
CA PRO A 222 -59.44 -20.84 18.55
C PRO A 222 -59.92 -21.97 17.63
N GLU A 223 -59.93 -21.73 16.32
CA GLU A 223 -60.33 -22.75 15.32
C GLU A 223 -59.39 -23.96 15.35
N SER A 224 -58.10 -23.75 15.58
CA SER A 224 -57.15 -24.81 15.92
C SER A 224 -56.79 -24.73 17.41
N PRO A 225 -57.11 -25.76 18.22
CA PRO A 225 -56.70 -25.81 19.62
C PRO A 225 -55.18 -25.60 19.79
N VAL A 226 -54.80 -24.78 20.75
CA VAL A 226 -53.38 -24.54 21.06
C VAL A 226 -52.78 -25.81 21.63
N ILE A 227 -51.65 -26.24 21.05
CA ILE A 227 -50.90 -27.42 21.49
C ILE A 227 -49.68 -27.01 22.30
N ALA A 228 -49.31 -27.85 23.26
CA ALA A 228 -48.17 -27.64 24.14
C ALA A 228 -47.36 -28.93 24.29
N THR A 229 -46.04 -28.82 24.20
CA THR A 229 -45.12 -29.94 24.41
C THR A 229 -44.13 -29.59 25.52
N SER A 230 -44.00 -30.50 26.48
CA SER A 230 -43.11 -30.35 27.62
C SER A 230 -42.01 -31.40 27.56
N TYR A 231 -40.75 -31.00 27.40
CA TYR A 231 -39.62 -31.94 27.38
C TYR A 231 -39.25 -32.36 28.79
N ALA A 232 -39.36 -33.67 29.05
CA ALA A 232 -39.15 -34.23 30.38
C ALA A 232 -37.72 -33.94 30.91
N GLY A 233 -37.65 -33.33 32.09
CA GLY A 233 -36.41 -33.13 32.85
C GLY A 233 -35.57 -31.91 32.45
N ASP A 234 -35.89 -31.24 31.34
CA ASP A 234 -35.09 -30.12 30.85
C ASP A 234 -35.41 -28.79 31.56
N THR A 235 -34.39 -27.95 31.73
CA THR A 235 -34.47 -26.61 32.32
C THR A 235 -34.28 -25.51 31.26
N HIS A 236 -34.31 -24.23 31.65
CA HIS A 236 -34.21 -23.08 30.75
C HIS A 236 -32.82 -22.92 30.09
N ASN A 237 -32.52 -23.73 29.06
CA ASN A 237 -31.18 -23.79 28.47
C ASN A 237 -31.18 -24.26 26.99
N TYR A 238 -29.97 -24.35 26.42
CA TYR A 238 -29.74 -24.70 25.02
C TYR A 238 -30.17 -26.10 24.59
N ILE A 239 -30.32 -27.04 25.52
CA ILE A 239 -30.82 -28.38 25.23
C ILE A 239 -32.26 -28.30 24.74
N VAL A 240 -33.09 -27.45 25.36
CA VAL A 240 -34.47 -27.23 24.92
C VAL A 240 -34.52 -26.54 23.56
N TRP A 241 -33.64 -25.57 23.30
CA TRP A 241 -33.58 -24.90 22.00
C TRP A 241 -33.15 -25.87 20.90
N ASP A 242 -32.13 -26.69 21.15
CA ASP A 242 -31.64 -27.69 20.19
C ASP A 242 -32.72 -28.76 19.91
N LYS A 243 -33.50 -29.18 20.91
CA LYS A 243 -34.64 -30.09 20.71
C LYS A 243 -35.76 -29.43 19.92
N ALA A 244 -36.12 -28.19 20.24
CA ALA A 244 -37.26 -27.50 19.61
C ALA A 244 -37.02 -27.11 18.15
N TYR A 245 -35.77 -26.79 17.77
CA TYR A 245 -35.40 -26.43 16.41
C TYR A 245 -34.77 -27.59 15.63
N ASP A 246 -34.83 -28.81 16.14
CA ASP A 246 -34.37 -29.98 15.41
C ASP A 246 -35.16 -30.14 14.10
N VAL A 247 -34.43 -30.30 12.99
CA VAL A 247 -35.05 -30.51 11.66
C VAL A 247 -35.41 -31.95 11.41
N THR A 248 -34.95 -32.86 12.27
CA THR A 248 -35.30 -34.27 12.21
C THR A 248 -36.56 -34.54 13.05
N HIS A 249 -37.10 -35.74 12.95
CA HIS A 249 -38.24 -36.17 13.77
C HIS A 249 -37.83 -36.77 15.12
N THR A 250 -36.63 -36.44 15.61
CA THR A 250 -36.07 -37.08 16.82
C THR A 250 -36.85 -36.72 18.07
N TYR A 251 -37.31 -35.47 18.19
CA TYR A 251 -37.94 -34.96 19.42
C TYR A 251 -39.41 -34.56 19.25
N GLN A 252 -39.87 -34.26 18.03
CA GLN A 252 -41.28 -34.10 17.68
C GLN A 252 -41.52 -34.67 16.27
N SER A 253 -42.70 -35.25 16.05
CA SER A 253 -43.13 -35.77 14.75
C SER A 253 -44.60 -35.38 14.51
N PRO A 254 -44.89 -34.48 13.54
CA PRO A 254 -43.94 -33.76 12.69
C PRO A 254 -43.05 -32.81 13.49
N ASN A 255 -41.89 -32.43 12.92
CA ASN A 255 -41.08 -31.35 13.48
C ASN A 255 -41.82 -30.01 13.33
N ILE A 256 -41.35 -28.95 14.00
CA ILE A 256 -42.06 -27.66 14.02
C ILE A 256 -42.23 -27.05 12.62
N TYR A 257 -41.30 -27.32 11.69
CA TYR A 257 -41.29 -26.74 10.35
C TYR A 257 -42.40 -27.34 9.49
N GLU A 258 -42.48 -28.67 9.46
CA GLU A 258 -43.55 -29.41 8.80
C GLU A 258 -44.91 -29.13 9.44
N TRP A 259 -44.96 -29.00 10.76
CA TRP A 259 -46.19 -28.62 11.45
C TRP A 259 -46.68 -27.24 10.99
N MET A 260 -45.82 -26.21 11.00
CA MET A 260 -46.17 -24.85 10.55
C MET A 260 -46.70 -24.83 9.11
N LEU A 261 -46.13 -25.66 8.21
CA LEU A 261 -46.53 -25.73 6.79
C LEU A 261 -47.96 -26.23 6.54
N ASN A 262 -48.60 -26.86 7.54
CA ASN A 262 -50.02 -27.23 7.44
C ASN A 262 -50.96 -26.02 7.55
N TYR A 263 -50.47 -24.86 7.97
CA TYR A 263 -51.28 -23.68 8.24
C TYR A 263 -50.98 -22.55 7.25
N ARG A 264 -52.04 -21.94 6.72
CA ARG A 264 -52.01 -20.75 5.85
C ARG A 264 -53.19 -19.83 6.17
N ARG A 265 -53.07 -18.54 5.86
CA ARG A 265 -54.19 -17.59 5.93
C ARG A 265 -55.11 -17.68 4.69
N PRO A 266 -56.40 -17.25 4.79
CA PRO A 266 -57.31 -17.12 3.64
C PRO A 266 -56.82 -16.09 2.62
N ASP A 267 -57.19 -16.24 1.35
CA ASP A 267 -56.64 -15.51 0.19
C ASP A 267 -56.78 -13.98 0.33
N ILE A 268 -55.68 -13.31 0.66
CA ILE A 268 -55.54 -11.85 0.67
C ILE A 268 -55.10 -11.43 -0.74
N ALA A 269 -55.79 -10.45 -1.34
CA ALA A 269 -55.43 -9.88 -2.63
C ALA A 269 -53.93 -9.53 -2.68
N GLU A 270 -53.25 -10.11 -3.66
CA GLU A 270 -51.80 -10.20 -3.69
C GLU A 270 -51.13 -8.86 -4.02
N ALA A 271 -50.13 -8.46 -3.24
CA ALA A 271 -49.21 -7.39 -3.64
C ALA A 271 -48.38 -7.86 -4.85
N THR A 272 -48.18 -6.98 -5.83
CA THR A 272 -47.36 -7.23 -7.02
C THR A 272 -45.92 -7.56 -6.61
N PRO A 273 -45.37 -8.70 -7.06
CA PRO A 273 -44.02 -9.11 -6.67
C PRO A 273 -42.95 -8.24 -7.36
N PRO A 274 -41.75 -8.07 -6.76
CA PRO A 274 -40.65 -7.36 -7.38
C PRO A 274 -40.16 -8.07 -8.67
N PRO A 275 -39.61 -7.33 -9.66
CA PRO A 275 -39.13 -7.90 -10.92
C PRO A 275 -38.02 -8.96 -10.69
N ILE A 276 -38.05 -10.05 -11.48
CA ILE A 276 -37.08 -11.14 -11.40
C ILE A 276 -35.82 -10.75 -12.17
N ALA A 277 -34.71 -10.65 -11.44
CA ALA A 277 -33.43 -10.29 -12.01
C ALA A 277 -32.61 -11.54 -12.46
N THR A 278 -33.15 -12.38 -13.34
CA THR A 278 -32.44 -13.50 -13.98
C THR A 278 -31.48 -13.09 -15.10
N LYS A 279 -30.19 -13.38 -14.91
CA LYS A 279 -29.09 -13.12 -15.87
C LYS A 279 -28.90 -14.29 -16.84
N ARG A 280 -28.28 -14.01 -17.99
CA ARG A 280 -27.86 -15.06 -18.94
C ARG A 280 -26.66 -15.88 -18.45
N ARG A 281 -25.75 -15.28 -17.66
CA ARG A 281 -24.57 -15.92 -17.02
C ARG A 281 -24.13 -15.16 -15.75
N ASP A 282 -23.79 -15.87 -14.68
CA ASP A 282 -23.29 -15.30 -13.42
C ASP A 282 -21.77 -15.08 -13.42
N LYS A 283 -21.06 -15.90 -14.20
CA LYS A 283 -19.63 -15.79 -14.44
C LYS A 283 -19.37 -15.77 -15.94
N ILE A 284 -18.66 -14.75 -16.41
CA ILE A 284 -18.18 -14.64 -17.79
C ILE A 284 -16.66 -14.71 -17.74
N THR A 285 -16.04 -15.46 -18.64
CA THR A 285 -14.60 -15.55 -18.75
C THR A 285 -14.18 -15.15 -20.15
N ILE A 286 -13.27 -14.19 -20.25
CA ILE A 286 -12.62 -13.79 -21.50
C ILE A 286 -11.10 -13.97 -21.34
N THR A 287 -10.38 -14.10 -22.45
CA THR A 287 -8.92 -14.24 -22.45
C THR A 287 -8.34 -13.13 -23.31
N LEU A 288 -7.35 -12.40 -22.80
CA LEU A 288 -6.63 -11.41 -23.59
C LEU A 288 -6.12 -12.07 -24.89
N PRO A 289 -6.09 -11.34 -26.03
CA PRO A 289 -6.26 -9.90 -26.17
C PRO A 289 -7.73 -9.42 -26.20
N GLU A 290 -8.72 -10.30 -26.00
CA GLU A 290 -10.11 -9.87 -25.86
C GLU A 290 -10.27 -9.02 -24.59
N ASP A 291 -10.47 -7.72 -24.76
CA ASP A 291 -10.50 -6.69 -23.71
C ASP A 291 -11.88 -6.02 -23.58
N SER A 292 -12.88 -6.58 -24.23
CA SER A 292 -14.25 -6.07 -24.20
C SER A 292 -15.25 -7.20 -24.21
N LEU A 293 -16.40 -6.97 -23.57
CA LEU A 293 -17.52 -7.92 -23.61
C LEU A 293 -18.85 -7.18 -23.44
N ILE A 294 -19.92 -7.85 -23.84
CA ILE A 294 -21.29 -7.36 -23.65
C ILE A 294 -21.88 -8.01 -22.40
N LEU A 295 -22.22 -7.18 -21.41
CA LEU A 295 -23.04 -7.60 -20.28
C LEU A 295 -24.51 -7.48 -20.70
N ASP A 296 -25.24 -8.58 -20.62
CA ASP A 296 -26.59 -8.70 -21.14
C ASP A 296 -27.58 -9.02 -20.01
N GLY A 297 -28.42 -8.04 -19.68
CA GLY A 297 -29.55 -8.13 -18.77
C GLY A 297 -30.90 -8.13 -19.50
N SER A 298 -30.95 -8.50 -20.78
CA SER A 298 -32.21 -8.57 -21.53
C SER A 298 -33.06 -9.81 -21.22
N SER A 299 -32.52 -10.79 -20.49
CA SER A 299 -33.23 -11.99 -20.04
C SER A 299 -34.08 -11.79 -18.78
N LEU A 300 -34.09 -10.58 -18.22
CA LEU A 300 -34.81 -10.27 -16.98
C LEU A 300 -36.32 -10.20 -17.25
N ILE A 301 -37.12 -10.85 -16.40
CA ILE A 301 -38.59 -10.93 -16.54
C ILE A 301 -39.20 -10.17 -15.37
N ALA A 302 -40.21 -9.35 -15.63
CA ALA A 302 -41.10 -8.82 -14.60
C ALA A 302 -42.42 -9.59 -14.71
N PRO A 303 -42.65 -10.65 -13.90
CA PRO A 303 -43.94 -11.33 -13.89
C PRO A 303 -45.02 -10.30 -13.54
N ASP A 304 -46.06 -10.21 -14.36
CA ASP A 304 -47.19 -9.28 -14.19
C ASP A 304 -46.86 -7.78 -14.27
N SER A 305 -45.69 -7.40 -14.83
CA SER A 305 -45.28 -6.00 -15.07
C SER A 305 -44.30 -5.88 -16.25
N ARG A 306 -43.72 -4.70 -16.48
CA ARG A 306 -42.65 -4.47 -17.47
C ARG A 306 -41.47 -3.75 -16.84
N ILE A 307 -40.26 -4.11 -17.22
CA ILE A 307 -39.04 -3.38 -16.81
C ILE A 307 -39.02 -2.04 -17.54
N VAL A 308 -38.94 -0.94 -16.80
CA VAL A 308 -38.90 0.44 -17.34
C VAL A 308 -37.53 1.10 -17.21
N SER A 309 -36.64 0.59 -16.36
CA SER A 309 -35.25 1.06 -16.32
C SER A 309 -34.25 -0.01 -15.94
N TYR A 310 -33.04 0.11 -16.47
CA TYR A 310 -31.84 -0.63 -16.08
C TYR A 310 -30.85 0.36 -15.45
N ALA A 311 -29.92 -0.13 -14.63
CA ALA A 311 -28.83 0.65 -14.08
C ALA A 311 -27.65 -0.26 -13.75
N TRP A 312 -26.61 -0.23 -14.58
CA TRP A 312 -25.38 -0.95 -14.37
C TRP A 312 -24.37 -0.14 -13.56
N LYS A 313 -23.68 -0.79 -12.62
CA LYS A 313 -22.62 -0.19 -11.82
C LYS A 313 -21.46 -1.17 -11.64
N LEU A 314 -20.23 -0.74 -11.90
CA LEU A 314 -19.04 -1.47 -11.47
C LEU A 314 -18.96 -1.44 -9.93
N VAL A 315 -18.90 -2.61 -9.31
CA VAL A 315 -18.83 -2.79 -7.85
C VAL A 315 -17.39 -2.96 -7.40
N SER A 316 -16.62 -3.76 -8.14
CA SER A 316 -15.19 -3.99 -7.93
C SER A 316 -14.51 -4.40 -9.24
N GLY A 317 -13.20 -4.15 -9.35
CA GLY A 317 -12.41 -4.35 -10.57
C GLY A 317 -11.74 -3.05 -11.03
N HIS A 318 -10.85 -3.13 -12.00
CA HIS A 318 -10.17 -1.94 -12.55
C HIS A 318 -11.19 -0.98 -13.19
N PRO A 319 -10.94 0.35 -13.21
CA PRO A 319 -11.78 1.28 -13.98
C PRO A 319 -11.86 0.84 -15.45
N ILE A 320 -13.07 0.83 -15.99
CA ILE A 320 -13.36 0.44 -17.38
C ILE A 320 -14.04 1.58 -18.13
N SER A 321 -14.10 1.46 -19.45
CA SER A 321 -14.99 2.28 -20.26
C SER A 321 -16.29 1.53 -20.55
N ILE A 322 -17.42 2.22 -20.40
CA ILE A 322 -18.73 1.70 -20.81
C ILE A 322 -19.16 2.49 -22.04
N SER A 323 -19.21 1.86 -23.21
CA SER A 323 -19.48 2.56 -24.48
C SER A 323 -20.96 2.76 -24.79
N SER A 324 -21.86 2.37 -23.87
CA SER A 324 -23.31 2.55 -23.96
C SER A 324 -23.85 3.18 -22.68
N SER A 325 -25.08 3.71 -22.69
CA SER A 325 -25.66 4.24 -21.46
C SER A 325 -25.78 3.13 -20.42
N THR A 326 -25.43 3.42 -19.16
CA THR A 326 -25.56 2.47 -18.04
C THR A 326 -27.01 2.05 -17.79
N ASN A 327 -27.97 2.69 -18.46
CA ASN A 327 -29.39 2.52 -18.24
C ASN A 327 -30.09 1.62 -19.27
N THR A 328 -29.31 0.84 -20.02
CA THR A 328 -29.81 -0.09 -21.03
C THR A 328 -29.69 -1.54 -20.58
N ALA A 329 -30.52 -2.41 -21.17
CA ALA A 329 -30.51 -3.85 -20.90
C ALA A 329 -29.15 -4.50 -21.22
N LYS A 330 -28.44 -3.98 -22.23
CA LYS A 330 -27.12 -4.46 -22.63
C LYS A 330 -26.10 -3.34 -22.54
N ILE A 331 -24.99 -3.60 -21.87
CA ILE A 331 -23.86 -2.68 -21.87
C ILE A 331 -22.62 -3.32 -22.47
N THR A 332 -21.84 -2.53 -23.22
CA THR A 332 -20.51 -2.97 -23.66
C THR A 332 -19.48 -2.38 -22.71
N VAL A 333 -18.74 -3.26 -22.04
CA VAL A 333 -17.60 -2.89 -21.20
C VAL A 333 -16.32 -3.10 -22.01
N ARG A 334 -15.41 -2.14 -21.96
CA ARG A 334 -14.15 -2.09 -22.73
C ARG A 334 -12.98 -1.75 -21.83
N ASN A 335 -11.77 -2.00 -22.34
CA ASN A 335 -10.50 -1.84 -21.63
C ASN A 335 -10.41 -2.77 -20.41
N LEU A 336 -10.96 -3.98 -20.55
CA LEU A 336 -10.81 -5.05 -19.57
C LEU A 336 -9.37 -5.56 -19.62
N ILE A 337 -8.70 -5.50 -18.48
CA ILE A 337 -7.36 -6.05 -18.27
C ILE A 337 -7.46 -7.32 -17.43
N PHE A 338 -6.38 -8.09 -17.33
CA PHE A 338 -6.33 -9.29 -16.50
C PHE A 338 -6.85 -8.99 -15.08
N GLY A 339 -7.78 -9.81 -14.59
CA GLY A 339 -8.38 -9.63 -13.27
C GLY A 339 -9.83 -10.07 -13.17
N THR A 340 -10.42 -9.88 -11.99
CA THR A 340 -11.83 -10.19 -11.73
C THR A 340 -12.62 -8.90 -11.51
N TYR A 341 -13.74 -8.75 -12.22
CA TYR A 341 -14.64 -7.60 -12.13
C TYR A 341 -16.00 -8.06 -11.63
N LYS A 342 -16.66 -7.25 -10.80
CA LYS A 342 -18.02 -7.49 -10.33
C LYS A 342 -18.91 -6.32 -10.73
N PHE A 343 -19.97 -6.60 -11.48
CA PHE A 343 -20.95 -5.62 -11.93
C PHE A 343 -22.29 -5.83 -11.24
N ARG A 344 -22.96 -4.76 -10.85
CA ARG A 344 -24.31 -4.75 -10.30
C ARG A 344 -25.26 -4.19 -11.34
N LEU A 345 -26.32 -4.92 -11.64
CA LEU A 345 -27.45 -4.47 -12.43
C LEU A 345 -28.64 -4.25 -11.52
N THR A 346 -29.18 -3.03 -11.48
CA THR A 346 -30.46 -2.71 -10.82
C THR A 346 -31.51 -2.50 -11.91
N VAL A 347 -32.68 -3.12 -11.75
CA VAL A 347 -33.84 -2.92 -12.63
C VAL A 347 -35.03 -2.39 -11.87
N LYS A 348 -35.88 -1.63 -12.56
CA LYS A 348 -37.12 -1.06 -12.02
C LYS A 348 -38.29 -1.46 -12.91
N ASP A 349 -39.39 -1.87 -12.32
CA ASP A 349 -40.63 -2.15 -13.04
C ASP A 349 -41.53 -0.91 -13.19
N ALA A 350 -42.66 -1.05 -13.89
CA ALA A 350 -43.61 0.04 -14.12
C ALA A 350 -44.32 0.54 -12.86
N ALA A 351 -44.37 -0.26 -11.78
CA ALA A 351 -44.89 0.14 -10.47
C ALA A 351 -43.83 0.85 -9.60
N GLY A 352 -42.59 0.90 -10.10
CA GLY A 352 -41.47 1.55 -9.45
C GLY A 352 -40.69 0.67 -8.49
N ILE A 353 -40.99 -0.63 -8.44
CA ILE A 353 -40.33 -1.62 -7.59
C ILE A 353 -39.00 -2.01 -8.24
N THR A 354 -37.95 -2.09 -7.44
CA THR A 354 -36.59 -2.36 -7.93
C THR A 354 -36.06 -3.72 -7.50
N SER A 355 -35.27 -4.36 -8.36
CA SER A 355 -34.52 -5.60 -8.08
C SER A 355 -33.08 -5.45 -8.53
N THR A 356 -32.14 -6.21 -7.94
CA THR A 356 -30.70 -6.06 -8.21
C THR A 356 -30.02 -7.41 -8.34
N ALA A 357 -29.04 -7.53 -9.25
CA ALA A 357 -28.28 -8.76 -9.42
C ALA A 357 -26.81 -8.52 -9.85
N TYR A 358 -25.89 -9.44 -9.55
CA TYR A 358 -24.43 -9.27 -9.81
C TYR A 358 -23.86 -10.17 -10.93
N VAL A 359 -22.96 -9.66 -11.79
CA VAL A 359 -22.21 -10.44 -12.79
C VAL A 359 -20.73 -10.40 -12.42
N THR A 360 -20.06 -11.56 -12.40
CA THR A 360 -18.60 -11.63 -12.27
C THR A 360 -17.96 -11.87 -13.64
N VAL A 361 -16.99 -11.05 -14.01
CA VAL A 361 -16.17 -11.22 -15.22
C VAL A 361 -14.74 -11.57 -14.79
N LEU A 362 -14.23 -12.71 -15.28
CA LEU A 362 -12.83 -13.11 -15.13
C LEU A 362 -12.11 -12.88 -16.47
N VAL A 363 -11.07 -12.07 -16.45
CA VAL A 363 -10.22 -11.80 -17.62
C VAL A 363 -8.92 -12.54 -17.43
N ASN A 364 -8.69 -13.58 -18.22
CA ASN A 364 -7.47 -14.37 -18.22
C ASN A 364 -6.41 -13.73 -19.13
N PRO A 365 -5.10 -13.94 -18.90
CA PRO A 365 -4.05 -13.46 -19.79
C PRO A 365 -3.96 -14.38 -21.03
N VAL A 366 -3.34 -13.90 -22.11
CA VAL A 366 -3.07 -14.71 -23.33
C VAL A 366 -2.31 -15.98 -22.93
N GLY A 367 -2.74 -17.14 -23.44
CA GLY A 367 -2.28 -18.45 -22.99
C GLY A 367 -0.77 -18.72 -23.15
N GLY A 368 -0.22 -19.29 -22.08
CA GLY A 368 1.13 -19.83 -21.92
C GLY A 368 1.47 -19.79 -20.44
N ALA A 369 1.86 -20.92 -19.83
CA ALA A 369 2.33 -20.93 -18.44
C ALA A 369 3.58 -20.04 -18.36
N VAL A 370 3.39 -18.79 -17.98
CA VAL A 370 4.48 -17.85 -17.78
C VAL A 370 5.35 -18.42 -16.65
N PRO A 371 6.66 -18.68 -16.89
CA PRO A 371 7.54 -19.24 -15.87
C PRO A 371 7.46 -18.45 -14.56
N GLY A 372 7.30 -19.17 -13.46
CA GLY A 372 7.09 -18.56 -12.14
C GLY A 372 5.65 -18.12 -11.82
N CYS A 373 4.75 -18.07 -12.80
CA CYS A 373 3.37 -17.59 -12.55
C CYS A 373 2.34 -18.70 -12.24
N SER A 374 2.74 -19.98 -12.21
CA SER A 374 1.80 -21.12 -12.12
C SER A 374 1.10 -21.29 -10.77
N ASN A 375 1.68 -20.74 -9.70
CA ASN A 375 1.13 -20.80 -8.33
C ASN A 375 0.52 -19.45 -7.87
N CYS A 376 0.33 -18.50 -8.79
CA CYS A 376 -0.15 -17.17 -8.46
C CYS A 376 -1.65 -17.19 -8.15
N LYS A 377 -2.02 -16.82 -6.93
CA LYS A 377 -3.41 -16.52 -6.60
C LYS A 377 -3.79 -15.10 -7.04
N PHE A 378 -2.84 -14.18 -6.91
CA PHE A 378 -2.95 -12.80 -7.38
C PHE A 378 -1.79 -12.49 -8.31
N LEU A 379 -2.03 -11.75 -9.38
CA LEU A 379 -0.99 -11.26 -10.28
C LEU A 379 -1.14 -9.74 -10.38
N LEU A 380 -0.07 -9.04 -10.00
CA LEU A 380 0.03 -7.60 -10.00
C LEU A 380 0.73 -7.15 -11.29
N THR A 381 0.17 -6.15 -11.94
CA THR A 381 0.73 -5.47 -13.12
C THR A 381 0.79 -3.96 -12.87
N PRO A 382 1.55 -3.18 -13.68
CA PRO A 382 1.52 -1.73 -13.60
C PRO A 382 0.10 -1.18 -13.84
N GLY A 383 -0.27 -0.12 -13.11
CA GLY A 383 -1.48 0.65 -13.35
C GLY A 383 -1.34 1.64 -14.52
N ALA A 384 -2.42 2.38 -14.81
CA ALA A 384 -2.47 3.29 -15.96
C ALA A 384 -1.44 4.43 -15.93
N ASP A 385 -0.97 4.84 -14.74
CA ASP A 385 0.09 5.83 -14.59
C ASP A 385 1.50 5.23 -14.69
N GLY A 386 1.60 3.91 -14.83
CA GLY A 386 2.82 3.11 -14.86
C GLY A 386 3.31 2.66 -13.48
N GLY A 387 2.67 3.03 -12.38
CA GLY A 387 2.96 2.55 -11.03
C GLY A 387 1.88 1.63 -10.49
N SER A 388 2.09 1.03 -9.31
CA SER A 388 1.07 0.19 -8.67
C SER A 388 0.96 0.52 -7.19
N PHE A 389 -0.25 0.84 -6.77
CA PHE A 389 -0.64 1.01 -5.37
C PHE A 389 -1.66 -0.07 -5.03
N ILE A 390 -1.31 -0.99 -4.15
CA ILE A 390 -2.08 -2.20 -3.90
C ILE A 390 -2.37 -2.37 -2.42
N ASN A 391 -3.65 -2.56 -2.09
CA ASN A 391 -4.13 -2.83 -0.74
C ASN A 391 -4.62 -4.29 -0.65
N GLY A 392 -4.01 -5.08 0.23
CA GLY A 392 -4.31 -6.50 0.43
C GLY A 392 -5.73 -6.76 0.93
N ASP A 393 -6.30 -5.87 1.76
CA ASP A 393 -7.70 -5.96 2.23
C ASP A 393 -8.66 -5.84 1.04
N SER A 394 -8.38 -4.92 0.11
CA SER A 394 -9.20 -4.70 -1.09
C SER A 394 -9.13 -5.87 -2.07
N LEU A 395 -8.01 -6.61 -2.07
CA LEU A 395 -7.83 -7.83 -2.85
C LEU A 395 -8.33 -9.09 -2.13
N ASN A 396 -8.77 -8.97 -0.87
CA ASN A 396 -9.17 -10.09 -0.02
C ASN A 396 -8.10 -11.19 0.10
N VAL A 397 -6.84 -10.78 0.22
CA VAL A 397 -5.70 -11.70 0.38
C VAL A 397 -5.77 -12.41 1.73
N GLN A 398 -5.55 -13.71 1.73
CA GLN A 398 -5.60 -14.58 2.90
C GLN A 398 -4.20 -15.10 3.27
N PRO A 399 -3.94 -15.43 4.55
CA PRO A 399 -2.70 -16.08 4.95
C PRO A 399 -2.35 -17.32 4.10
N GLY A 400 -1.13 -17.38 3.59
CA GLY A 400 -0.62 -18.45 2.72
C GLY A 400 -0.78 -18.17 1.23
N ASP A 401 -1.42 -17.06 0.85
CA ASP A 401 -1.58 -16.70 -0.54
C ASP A 401 -0.26 -16.23 -1.16
N THR A 402 -0.07 -16.59 -2.44
CA THR A 402 1.03 -16.10 -3.28
C THR A 402 0.54 -14.97 -4.17
N VAL A 403 1.20 -13.81 -4.04
CA VAL A 403 0.97 -12.57 -4.79
C VAL A 403 2.14 -12.39 -5.76
N CYS A 404 1.91 -12.68 -7.03
CA CYS A 404 2.92 -12.54 -8.05
C CYS A 404 2.97 -11.12 -8.59
N ILE A 405 4.16 -10.64 -8.91
CA ILE A 405 4.39 -9.35 -9.56
C ILE A 405 4.92 -9.65 -10.95
N HIS A 406 4.11 -9.33 -11.96
CA HIS A 406 4.46 -9.62 -13.34
C HIS A 406 5.67 -8.79 -13.77
N ALA A 407 6.57 -9.40 -14.52
CA ALA A 407 7.72 -8.74 -15.13
C ALA A 407 7.30 -7.51 -15.95
N GLY A 408 8.14 -6.48 -15.94
CA GLY A 408 7.84 -5.21 -16.58
C GLY A 408 8.43 -4.03 -15.82
N ASN A 409 8.16 -2.83 -16.34
CA ASN A 409 8.63 -1.59 -15.77
C ASN A 409 7.54 -0.92 -14.93
N TYR A 410 7.83 -0.66 -13.66
CA TYR A 410 6.97 0.01 -12.70
C TYR A 410 7.59 1.34 -12.32
N LYS A 411 6.83 2.42 -12.37
CA LYS A 411 7.26 3.74 -11.89
C LYS A 411 7.51 3.78 -10.37
N TYR A 412 6.72 2.99 -9.64
CA TYR A 412 6.78 2.74 -8.22
C TYR A 412 5.90 1.52 -7.91
N LEU A 413 6.16 0.81 -6.81
CA LEU A 413 5.33 -0.30 -6.35
C LEU A 413 5.11 -0.17 -4.83
N GLN A 414 3.86 -0.05 -4.41
CA GLN A 414 3.51 0.16 -3.01
C GLN A 414 2.46 -0.85 -2.56
N LEU A 415 2.76 -1.59 -1.50
CA LEU A 415 1.97 -2.72 -0.99
C LEU A 415 1.55 -2.46 0.46
N PHE A 416 0.24 -2.47 0.71
CA PHE A 416 -0.35 -2.12 2.00
C PHE A 416 -1.29 -3.20 2.54
N ASN A 417 -1.33 -3.37 3.86
CA ASN A 417 -2.35 -4.17 4.55
C ASN A 417 -2.42 -5.63 4.06
N PHE A 418 -1.31 -6.35 4.16
CA PHE A 418 -1.27 -7.79 3.93
C PHE A 418 -0.93 -8.48 5.23
N THR A 419 -1.71 -9.48 5.64
CA THR A 419 -1.49 -10.18 6.90
C THR A 419 -1.44 -11.67 6.64
N GLY A 420 -0.23 -12.24 6.74
CA GLY A 420 -0.03 -13.68 6.82
C GLY A 420 -0.06 -14.17 8.27
N THR A 421 0.41 -15.40 8.46
CA THR A 421 0.71 -15.98 9.78
C THR A 421 2.05 -16.67 9.72
N GLU A 422 2.67 -16.96 10.86
CA GLU A 422 3.94 -17.72 10.92
C GLU A 422 3.88 -19.04 10.13
N ALA A 423 2.78 -19.79 10.26
CA ALA A 423 2.58 -21.05 9.56
C ALA A 423 2.21 -20.89 8.07
N LYS A 424 1.70 -19.72 7.68
CA LYS A 424 1.20 -19.42 6.33
C LYS A 424 1.52 -17.97 5.96
N PRO A 425 2.80 -17.66 5.66
CA PRO A 425 3.19 -16.32 5.28
C PRO A 425 2.61 -15.95 3.92
N ILE A 426 2.46 -14.65 3.65
CA ILE A 426 2.19 -14.16 2.29
C ILE A 426 3.49 -14.22 1.49
N ILE A 427 3.44 -14.73 0.26
CA ILE A 427 4.61 -14.79 -0.62
C ILE A 427 4.43 -13.78 -1.75
N PHE A 428 5.30 -12.78 -1.81
CA PHE A 428 5.45 -11.88 -2.95
C PHE A 428 6.57 -12.41 -3.85
N ILE A 429 6.29 -12.65 -5.12
CA ILE A 429 7.25 -13.28 -6.04
C ILE A 429 7.21 -12.64 -7.42
N ASN A 430 8.37 -12.40 -8.05
CA ASN A 430 8.40 -11.97 -9.45
C ASN A 430 7.92 -13.09 -10.38
N CYS A 431 7.29 -12.79 -11.49
CA CYS A 431 6.91 -13.84 -12.43
C CYS A 431 6.95 -13.35 -13.89
N GLY A 432 7.36 -14.22 -14.82
CA GLY A 432 7.54 -13.87 -16.23
C GLY A 432 8.79 -13.08 -16.59
N GLY A 433 9.73 -12.94 -15.66
CA GLY A 433 10.99 -12.20 -15.82
C GLY A 433 11.31 -11.30 -14.62
N GLN A 434 12.27 -10.40 -14.81
CA GLN A 434 12.60 -9.37 -13.82
C GLN A 434 11.49 -8.31 -13.71
N VAL A 435 11.21 -7.90 -12.47
CA VAL A 435 10.39 -6.73 -12.15
C VAL A 435 11.32 -5.54 -11.97
N LYS A 436 11.19 -4.55 -12.86
CA LYS A 436 12.02 -3.34 -12.87
C LYS A 436 11.24 -2.18 -12.29
N VAL A 437 11.76 -1.52 -11.26
CA VAL A 437 11.04 -0.45 -10.54
C VAL A 437 11.85 0.83 -10.47
N GLY A 438 11.25 1.97 -10.82
CA GLY A 438 11.83 3.30 -10.70
C GLY A 438 11.22 4.34 -11.64
N ASN A 439 11.57 5.62 -11.44
CA ASN A 439 11.23 6.79 -12.28
C ASN A 439 9.92 7.55 -12.01
N GLY A 440 9.07 7.19 -11.03
CA GLY A 440 7.85 7.97 -10.74
C GLY A 440 7.62 8.42 -9.30
N GLY A 441 8.15 7.71 -8.31
CA GLY A 441 7.91 8.00 -6.88
C GLY A 441 9.14 8.49 -6.10
N ASN A 442 8.99 8.66 -4.79
CA ASN A 442 10.10 8.80 -3.83
C ASN A 442 10.64 7.43 -3.38
N TYR A 443 9.91 6.35 -3.67
CA TYR A 443 10.23 4.98 -3.29
C TYR A 443 10.23 4.10 -4.55
N GLY A 444 11.11 3.11 -4.58
CA GLY A 444 11.05 2.01 -5.56
C GLY A 444 9.92 1.04 -5.20
N LEU A 445 10.21 0.14 -4.26
CA LEU A 445 9.26 -0.81 -3.68
C LEU A 445 9.08 -0.51 -2.19
N ILE A 446 7.86 -0.33 -1.71
CA ILE A 446 7.58 -0.10 -0.29
C ILE A 446 6.43 -0.95 0.24
N PHE A 447 6.63 -1.51 1.43
CA PHE A 447 5.63 -2.23 2.21
C PHE A 447 5.20 -1.42 3.43
N ASN A 448 3.91 -1.36 3.73
CA ASN A 448 3.39 -0.78 4.96
C ASN A 448 2.25 -1.64 5.53
N ASN A 449 2.28 -1.88 6.84
CA ASN A 449 1.34 -2.71 7.57
C ASN A 449 1.22 -4.11 6.94
N VAL A 450 2.38 -4.72 6.66
CA VAL A 450 2.51 -6.05 6.06
C VAL A 450 3.17 -6.99 7.08
N LYS A 451 2.53 -8.11 7.41
CA LYS A 451 2.96 -8.99 8.51
C LYS A 451 3.08 -10.43 8.06
N TYR A 452 4.10 -11.15 8.54
CA TYR A 452 4.36 -12.55 8.20
C TYR A 452 4.43 -12.77 6.69
N PHE A 453 5.49 -12.29 6.05
CA PHE A 453 5.60 -12.32 4.59
C PHE A 453 7.03 -12.54 4.10
N LYS A 454 7.15 -13.09 2.89
CA LYS A 454 8.41 -13.18 2.16
C LYS A 454 8.27 -12.45 0.84
N VAL A 455 9.27 -11.67 0.46
CA VAL A 455 9.42 -11.13 -0.89
C VAL A 455 10.66 -11.73 -1.54
N THR A 456 10.48 -12.43 -2.66
CA THR A 456 11.55 -13.21 -3.28
C THR A 456 11.61 -13.01 -4.78
N GLY A 457 12.81 -12.67 -5.26
CA GLY A 457 13.13 -12.63 -6.69
C GLY A 457 13.38 -14.00 -7.33
N SER A 458 12.95 -15.10 -6.71
CA SER A 458 13.22 -16.48 -7.15
C SER A 458 12.20 -17.05 -8.14
N GLY A 459 11.20 -16.28 -8.57
CA GLY A 459 10.19 -16.77 -9.50
C GLY A 459 10.72 -16.97 -10.93
N THR A 460 11.95 -16.55 -11.20
CA THR A 460 12.66 -16.75 -12.47
C THR A 460 14.08 -17.23 -12.22
N THR A 461 14.81 -17.55 -13.28
CA THR A 461 16.23 -17.94 -13.21
C THR A 461 17.18 -16.75 -13.10
N ASP A 462 16.65 -15.52 -13.14
CA ASP A 462 17.46 -14.32 -12.94
C ASP A 462 18.11 -14.36 -11.55
N GLN A 463 19.36 -13.89 -11.43
CA GLN A 463 20.04 -13.76 -10.15
C GLN A 463 19.24 -12.82 -9.20
N TYR A 464 18.74 -11.71 -9.76
CA TYR A 464 17.88 -10.76 -9.07
C TYR A 464 16.55 -10.64 -9.82
N GLY A 465 15.48 -11.19 -9.25
CA GLY A 465 14.13 -11.09 -9.81
C GLY A 465 13.51 -9.70 -9.69
N PHE A 466 14.07 -8.85 -8.82
CA PHE A 466 13.69 -7.45 -8.66
C PHE A 466 14.89 -6.53 -8.90
N VAL A 467 14.73 -5.56 -9.78
CA VAL A 467 15.74 -4.53 -10.07
C VAL A 467 15.14 -3.16 -9.82
N ILE A 468 15.66 -2.43 -8.84
CA ILE A 468 15.20 -1.09 -8.47
C ILE A 468 16.24 -0.08 -8.91
N ASN A 469 15.88 0.84 -9.81
CA ASN A 469 16.82 1.80 -10.39
C ASN A 469 16.24 3.23 -10.43
N GLY A 470 16.88 4.14 -9.69
CA GLY A 470 16.50 5.56 -9.61
C GLY A 470 17.36 6.54 -10.44
N VAL A 471 18.15 6.08 -11.41
CA VAL A 471 19.17 6.92 -12.09
C VAL A 471 18.58 8.14 -12.82
N ARG A 472 17.36 8.08 -13.39
CA ARG A 472 16.74 9.25 -14.06
C ARG A 472 16.06 10.22 -13.09
N LYS A 473 15.58 9.71 -11.96
CA LYS A 473 14.97 10.48 -10.86
C LYS A 473 15.32 9.76 -9.57
N GLN A 474 16.26 10.35 -8.83
CA GLN A 474 16.77 9.79 -7.59
C GLN A 474 15.63 9.45 -6.63
N LEU A 475 15.62 8.20 -6.16
CA LEU A 475 14.66 7.74 -5.16
C LEU A 475 15.18 8.07 -3.76
N ASN A 476 14.31 8.34 -2.79
CA ASN A 476 14.73 8.45 -1.39
C ASN A 476 15.08 7.06 -0.84
N VAL A 477 14.30 6.04 -1.21
CA VAL A 477 14.54 4.66 -0.77
C VAL A 477 14.28 3.70 -1.92
N GLY A 478 15.18 2.74 -2.13
CA GLY A 478 14.99 1.65 -3.08
C GLY A 478 13.91 0.67 -2.59
N LEU A 479 14.24 -0.14 -1.59
CA LEU A 479 13.34 -1.09 -0.92
C LEU A 479 13.01 -0.60 0.51
N GLY A 480 11.73 -0.36 0.80
CA GLY A 480 11.26 0.12 2.10
C GLY A 480 10.37 -0.88 2.84
N MET A 481 10.72 -1.18 4.10
CA MET A 481 9.88 -1.88 5.07
C MET A 481 9.40 -0.86 6.11
N GLY A 482 8.21 -0.32 5.87
CA GLY A 482 7.67 0.82 6.57
C GLY A 482 6.82 0.49 7.79
N LYS A 483 5.93 1.42 8.14
CA LYS A 483 5.11 1.41 9.37
C LYS A 483 4.30 0.12 9.48
N GLY A 484 4.37 -0.56 10.62
CA GLY A 484 3.59 -1.77 10.91
C GLY A 484 4.10 -3.08 10.28
N CYS A 485 5.24 -3.07 9.58
CA CYS A 485 5.82 -4.29 9.01
C CYS A 485 6.58 -5.13 10.06
N THR A 486 6.36 -6.45 10.10
CA THR A 486 7.09 -7.38 10.97
C THR A 486 7.07 -8.80 10.41
N ASP A 487 8.02 -9.63 10.84
CA ASP A 487 8.12 -11.05 10.51
C ASP A 487 8.28 -11.24 9.00
N PHE A 488 9.43 -10.80 8.48
CA PHE A 488 9.64 -10.75 7.05
C PHE A 488 11.03 -11.16 6.56
N GLU A 489 11.04 -11.68 5.33
CA GLU A 489 12.22 -12.07 4.58
C GLU A 489 12.23 -11.38 3.22
N ALA A 490 13.36 -10.82 2.81
CA ALA A 490 13.56 -10.25 1.47
C ALA A 490 14.86 -10.76 0.84
N GLU A 491 14.77 -11.25 -0.39
CA GLU A 491 15.91 -11.77 -1.15
C GLU A 491 15.85 -11.54 -2.66
N ARG A 492 17.03 -11.57 -3.30
CA ARG A 492 17.24 -11.47 -4.76
C ARG A 492 16.81 -10.13 -5.35
N PHE A 493 17.36 -9.06 -4.77
CA PHE A 493 17.18 -7.68 -5.21
C PHE A 493 18.49 -7.07 -5.71
N GLU A 494 18.43 -6.34 -6.82
CA GLU A 494 19.44 -5.38 -7.24
C GLU A 494 18.88 -3.96 -7.04
N ILE A 495 19.62 -3.07 -6.39
CA ILE A 495 19.16 -1.73 -6.03
C ILE A 495 20.23 -0.68 -6.32
N SER A 496 19.88 0.34 -7.10
CA SER A 496 20.77 1.46 -7.43
C SER A 496 20.04 2.79 -7.66
N GLY A 497 20.78 3.91 -7.61
CA GLY A 497 20.25 5.24 -7.92
C GLY A 497 19.25 5.80 -6.89
N SER A 498 19.32 5.33 -5.64
CA SER A 498 18.55 5.86 -4.50
C SER A 498 19.45 6.58 -3.48
N GLU A 499 18.85 7.33 -2.55
CA GLU A 499 19.54 7.82 -1.36
C GLU A 499 19.82 6.66 -0.42
N VAL A 500 18.79 5.90 -0.02
CA VAL A 500 18.96 4.67 0.76
C VAL A 500 18.65 3.46 -0.10
N GLY A 501 19.49 2.42 -0.09
CA GLY A 501 19.22 1.18 -0.82
C GLY A 501 18.05 0.40 -0.21
N VAL A 502 18.26 -0.14 0.99
CA VAL A 502 17.22 -0.82 1.78
C VAL A 502 16.97 -0.07 3.09
N MET A 503 15.70 0.21 3.40
CA MET A 503 15.31 0.82 4.68
C MET A 503 14.30 -0.05 5.41
N ALA A 504 14.66 -0.56 6.59
CA ALA A 504 13.77 -1.26 7.50
C ALA A 504 13.68 -0.53 8.84
N LYS A 505 12.99 0.62 8.82
CA LYS A 505 12.97 1.58 9.92
C LYS A 505 11.60 2.25 10.02
N VAL A 506 11.14 2.44 11.26
CA VAL A 506 9.93 3.21 11.57
C VAL A 506 10.30 4.42 12.42
N ASN A 507 9.89 5.61 11.99
CA ASN A 507 9.90 6.78 12.85
C ASN A 507 8.68 6.70 13.77
N PRO A 508 8.87 6.69 15.11
CA PRO A 508 7.75 6.67 16.02
C PRO A 508 6.95 7.97 15.91
N ASP A 509 5.63 7.86 15.87
CA ASP A 509 4.67 8.96 15.89
C ASP A 509 3.77 8.81 17.12
N CYS A 510 2.73 9.62 17.29
CA CYS A 510 1.82 9.54 18.44
C CYS A 510 0.88 8.32 18.45
N ASP A 511 0.89 7.51 17.39
CA ASP A 511 0.14 6.28 17.33
C ASP A 511 0.94 5.16 18.03
N ARG A 512 0.35 4.64 19.11
CA ARG A 512 0.97 3.62 19.96
C ARG A 512 1.36 2.37 19.16
N ALA A 513 0.68 2.06 18.05
CA ALA A 513 1.00 0.91 17.21
C ALA A 513 2.36 1.02 16.48
N ASN A 514 3.07 2.15 16.60
CA ASN A 514 4.39 2.38 15.98
C ASN A 514 5.48 2.71 16.99
N GLN A 515 5.21 2.46 18.26
CA GLN A 515 6.10 2.83 19.35
C GLN A 515 6.48 1.60 20.17
N TYR A 516 7.70 1.60 20.70
CA TYR A 516 8.07 0.68 21.76
C TYR A 516 7.35 1.07 23.08
N PRO A 517 6.88 0.12 23.91
CA PRO A 517 6.99 -1.34 23.76
C PRO A 517 5.83 -2.01 23.01
N TYR A 518 4.87 -1.23 22.51
CA TYR A 518 3.64 -1.76 21.92
C TYR A 518 3.84 -2.42 20.56
N PHE A 519 4.86 -2.00 19.81
CA PHE A 519 5.23 -2.57 18.53
C PHE A 519 6.73 -2.83 18.46
N ALA A 520 7.05 -3.97 17.85
CA ALA A 520 8.40 -4.42 17.57
C ALA A 520 8.42 -5.08 16.20
N MET A 521 9.52 -4.89 15.47
CA MET A 521 9.80 -5.69 14.29
C MET A 521 10.50 -6.98 14.74
N ARG A 522 10.06 -8.13 14.24
CA ARG A 522 10.60 -9.43 14.62
C ARG A 522 11.00 -10.23 13.40
N ASN A 523 11.94 -11.14 13.59
CA ASN A 523 12.29 -12.19 12.63
C ASN A 523 12.60 -11.62 11.23
N VAL A 524 13.38 -10.53 11.20
CA VAL A 524 13.75 -9.82 9.98
C VAL A 524 14.93 -10.53 9.34
N LYS A 525 14.80 -10.93 8.08
CA LYS A 525 15.88 -11.50 7.28
C LYS A 525 16.04 -10.73 5.97
N LEU A 526 17.26 -10.27 5.71
CA LEU A 526 17.63 -9.64 4.45
C LEU A 526 18.84 -10.40 3.91
N HIS A 527 18.73 -10.99 2.71
CA HIS A 527 19.83 -11.74 2.14
C HIS A 527 19.82 -11.84 0.62
N ASP A 528 20.97 -12.12 0.02
CA ASP A 528 21.13 -12.22 -1.44
C ASP A 528 20.66 -10.93 -2.15
N ILE A 529 21.11 -9.79 -1.63
CA ILE A 529 20.79 -8.45 -2.14
C ILE A 529 22.09 -7.80 -2.65
N TYR A 530 21.99 -7.07 -3.75
CA TYR A 530 23.05 -6.20 -4.26
C TYR A 530 22.59 -4.75 -4.25
N VAL A 531 23.24 -3.92 -3.44
CA VAL A 531 23.01 -2.48 -3.40
C VAL A 531 24.24 -1.78 -3.94
N HIS A 532 24.09 -0.92 -4.95
CA HIS A 532 25.22 -0.17 -5.47
C HIS A 532 24.86 1.21 -5.99
N ASP A 533 25.84 2.11 -6.00
CA ASP A 533 25.72 3.47 -6.55
C ASP A 533 24.53 4.24 -5.95
N VAL A 534 24.48 4.26 -4.61
CA VAL A 534 23.48 4.98 -3.81
C VAL A 534 24.13 6.20 -3.15
N SER A 535 23.40 7.31 -3.03
CA SER A 535 23.98 8.58 -2.55
C SER A 535 24.02 8.72 -1.02
N GLY A 536 23.37 7.82 -0.29
CA GLY A 536 23.32 7.72 1.17
C GLY A 536 23.69 6.31 1.63
N GLU A 537 22.96 5.74 2.58
CA GLU A 537 23.24 4.41 3.15
C GLU A 537 22.90 3.27 2.19
N GLY A 538 23.74 2.22 2.17
CA GLY A 538 23.42 0.97 1.48
C GLY A 538 22.19 0.30 2.12
N ILE A 539 22.30 0.01 3.42
CA ILE A 539 21.22 -0.60 4.22
C ILE A 539 21.06 0.17 5.53
N TYR A 540 19.81 0.56 5.84
CA TYR A 540 19.46 1.27 7.07
C TYR A 540 18.31 0.57 7.82
N ILE A 541 18.66 -0.10 8.92
CA ILE A 541 17.74 -0.90 9.73
C ILE A 541 17.62 -0.28 11.14
N GLY A 542 16.37 -0.05 11.55
CA GLY A 542 16.05 0.51 12.86
C GLY A 542 16.45 1.98 13.02
N ASN A 543 15.98 2.61 14.10
CA ASN A 543 16.12 4.05 14.30
C ASN A 543 17.36 4.38 15.14
N THR A 544 18.15 5.36 14.72
CA THR A 544 19.39 5.81 15.39
C THR A 544 19.17 6.65 16.65
N LEU A 545 17.92 6.99 16.99
CA LEU A 545 17.53 7.68 18.22
C LEU A 545 16.80 6.73 19.17
N PRO A 546 17.48 5.74 19.77
CA PRO A 546 16.83 4.71 20.58
C PRO A 546 16.17 5.27 21.86
N ASN A 547 16.65 6.42 22.35
CA ASN A 547 16.07 7.14 23.51
C ASN A 547 14.77 7.90 23.18
N GLY A 548 14.32 7.86 21.93
CA GLY A 548 13.10 8.49 21.46
C GLY A 548 13.30 9.90 20.93
N ILE A 549 12.22 10.41 20.36
CA ILE A 549 12.10 11.77 19.85
C ILE A 549 10.87 12.42 20.48
N LYS A 550 10.97 13.72 20.77
CA LYS A 550 9.82 14.52 21.20
C LYS A 550 8.90 14.74 20.02
N VAL A 551 7.65 14.30 20.14
CA VAL A 551 6.60 14.48 19.14
C VAL A 551 5.41 15.17 19.80
N THR A 552 4.89 16.20 19.14
CA THR A 552 3.65 16.86 19.53
C THR A 552 2.46 16.08 18.99
N CYS A 553 1.63 15.56 19.89
CA CYS A 553 0.44 14.79 19.52
C CYS A 553 -0.76 15.68 19.18
N ALA A 554 -1.82 15.10 18.61
CA ALA A 554 -3.03 15.83 18.24
C ALA A 554 -3.75 16.48 19.44
N ASP A 555 -3.50 15.98 20.65
CA ASP A 555 -3.94 16.57 21.94
C ASP A 555 -3.05 17.74 22.40
N SER A 556 -2.13 18.21 21.54
CA SER A 556 -1.09 19.22 21.83
C SER A 556 -0.12 18.85 22.96
N THR A 557 -0.17 17.60 23.45
CA THR A 557 0.81 17.14 24.43
C THR A 557 2.09 16.71 23.73
N GLU A 558 3.24 17.18 24.24
CA GLU A 558 4.54 16.70 23.79
C GLU A 558 4.85 15.39 24.50
N LYS A 559 5.06 14.32 23.73
CA LYS A 559 5.42 13.00 24.23
C LYS A 559 6.79 12.63 23.70
N ASN A 560 7.66 12.09 24.56
CA ASN A 560 8.84 11.39 24.09
C ASN A 560 8.43 9.99 23.62
N VAL A 561 8.44 9.77 22.32
CA VAL A 561 8.03 8.49 21.72
C VAL A 561 9.26 7.67 21.31
N LEU A 562 9.25 6.39 21.66
CA LEU A 562 10.38 5.49 21.44
C LEU A 562 10.20 4.72 20.13
N PRO A 563 11.24 4.61 19.28
CA PRO A 563 11.15 3.83 18.06
C PRO A 563 10.96 2.34 18.38
N PRO A 564 10.29 1.58 17.49
CA PRO A 564 10.16 0.13 17.63
C PRO A 564 11.52 -0.54 17.77
N ARG A 565 11.57 -1.60 18.58
CA ARG A 565 12.74 -2.46 18.71
C ARG A 565 12.70 -3.58 17.69
N ILE A 566 13.88 -4.03 17.27
CA ILE A 566 14.05 -5.11 16.30
C ILE A 566 14.65 -6.33 17.00
N TYR A 567 14.01 -7.49 16.84
CA TYR A 567 14.44 -8.75 17.45
C TYR A 567 14.67 -9.81 16.38
N ASN A 568 15.68 -10.66 16.57
CA ASN A 568 16.01 -11.76 15.66
C ASN A 568 16.32 -11.28 14.23
N LEU A 569 17.16 -10.25 14.11
CA LEU A 569 17.57 -9.67 12.83
C LEU A 569 18.73 -10.45 12.22
N ARG A 570 18.63 -10.82 10.95
CA ARG A 570 19.71 -11.42 10.17
C ARG A 570 19.93 -10.65 8.87
N VAL A 571 21.17 -10.24 8.63
CA VAL A 571 21.62 -9.54 7.42
C VAL A 571 22.80 -10.32 6.85
N TYR A 572 22.62 -11.02 5.73
CA TYR A 572 23.66 -11.90 5.21
C TYR A 572 23.67 -12.09 3.71
N ASN A 573 24.82 -12.49 3.14
CA ASN A 573 24.97 -12.63 1.69
C ASN A 573 24.58 -11.36 0.92
N ILE A 574 24.85 -10.18 1.48
CA ILE A 574 24.59 -8.91 0.83
C ILE A 574 25.89 -8.32 0.31
N THR A 575 25.83 -7.77 -0.90
CA THR A 575 26.88 -6.90 -1.42
C THR A 575 26.41 -5.45 -1.40
N THR A 576 27.15 -4.56 -0.76
CA THR A 576 26.97 -3.12 -0.89
C THR A 576 28.20 -2.50 -1.54
N ALA A 577 28.04 -1.73 -2.62
CA ALA A 577 29.15 -1.10 -3.34
C ALA A 577 28.90 0.39 -3.58
N ASN A 578 29.92 1.24 -3.45
CA ASN A 578 29.83 2.67 -3.79
C ASN A 578 28.71 3.40 -3.04
N THR A 579 28.60 3.18 -1.72
CA THR A 579 27.59 3.85 -0.88
C THR A 579 28.07 5.24 -0.49
N GLY A 580 27.18 6.23 -0.60
CA GLY A 580 27.47 7.61 -0.21
C GLY A 580 27.82 7.76 1.26
N TYR A 581 27.05 7.09 2.12
CA TYR A 581 27.23 7.01 3.58
C TYR A 581 27.64 5.59 3.98
N ASP A 582 27.01 5.04 5.01
CA ASP A 582 27.35 3.73 5.57
C ASP A 582 27.01 2.59 4.61
N GLY A 583 27.76 1.49 4.69
CA GLY A 583 27.42 0.26 3.98
C GLY A 583 26.16 -0.38 4.57
N ILE A 584 26.26 -0.80 5.84
CA ILE A 584 25.17 -1.43 6.60
C ILE A 584 25.05 -0.78 7.98
N GLN A 585 23.91 -0.16 8.27
CA GLN A 585 23.62 0.43 9.58
C GLN A 585 22.46 -0.29 10.27
N VAL A 586 22.69 -0.71 11.51
CA VAL A 586 21.66 -1.31 12.39
C VAL A 586 21.59 -0.52 13.70
N ALA A 587 20.40 -0.11 14.12
CA ALA A 587 20.18 0.53 15.42
C ALA A 587 18.86 0.04 16.06
N SER A 588 18.68 0.26 17.38
CA SER A 588 17.46 -0.15 18.10
C SER A 588 17.13 -1.65 17.99
N ALA A 589 18.15 -2.51 17.89
CA ALA A 589 18.00 -3.96 17.76
C ALA A 589 18.64 -4.70 18.95
N PRO A 590 17.99 -4.74 20.12
CA PRO A 590 18.63 -5.08 21.39
C PRO A 590 18.86 -6.58 21.59
N GLU A 591 18.46 -7.44 20.64
CA GLU A 591 18.52 -8.88 20.85
C GLU A 591 18.69 -9.66 19.53
N ASN A 592 19.65 -10.58 19.56
CA ASN A 592 19.82 -11.64 18.56
C ASN A 592 20.01 -11.12 17.13
N VAL A 593 20.87 -10.10 16.98
CA VAL A 593 21.29 -9.58 15.67
C VAL A 593 22.48 -10.38 15.16
N GLU A 594 22.43 -10.77 13.89
CA GLU A 594 23.54 -11.38 13.16
C GLU A 594 23.76 -10.66 11.82
N ILE A 595 24.98 -10.17 11.59
CA ILE A 595 25.40 -9.56 10.33
C ILE A 595 26.60 -10.37 9.80
N TYR A 596 26.40 -11.16 8.75
CA TYR A 596 27.43 -12.11 8.32
C TYR A 596 27.48 -12.42 6.83
N ASN A 597 28.62 -12.90 6.32
CA ASN A 597 28.79 -13.24 4.91
C ASN A 597 28.45 -12.07 3.95
N ASN A 598 28.68 -10.82 4.38
CA ASN A 598 28.44 -9.65 3.53
C ASN A 598 29.74 -9.13 2.93
N SER A 599 29.63 -8.54 1.73
CA SER A 599 30.70 -7.83 1.04
C SER A 599 30.38 -6.33 0.99
N VAL A 600 31.13 -5.52 1.72
CA VAL A 600 30.94 -4.07 1.83
C VAL A 600 32.13 -3.37 1.17
N LEU A 601 31.90 -2.78 -0.01
CA LEU A 601 32.93 -2.28 -0.91
C LEU A 601 32.77 -0.78 -1.13
N ASN A 602 33.88 -0.03 -1.08
CA ASN A 602 33.92 1.38 -1.45
C ASN A 602 32.81 2.23 -0.79
N TYR A 603 32.72 2.15 0.54
CA TYR A 603 31.68 2.82 1.32
C TYR A 603 32.12 4.22 1.79
N GLY A 604 31.14 5.06 2.15
CA GLY A 604 31.38 6.41 2.65
C GLY A 604 31.91 7.38 1.58
N VAL A 605 31.57 7.21 0.31
CA VAL A 605 32.19 7.98 -0.79
C VAL A 605 31.95 9.50 -0.70
N ARG A 606 30.92 9.94 0.04
CA ARG A 606 30.68 11.37 0.31
C ARG A 606 31.56 11.95 1.41
N ASN A 607 32.26 11.09 2.14
CA ASN A 607 33.21 11.46 3.18
C ASN A 607 32.61 12.37 4.27
N ILE A 608 31.43 11.99 4.78
CA ILE A 608 30.75 12.70 5.86
C ILE A 608 31.10 12.04 7.18
N GLY A 609 31.87 12.74 8.02
CA GLY A 609 32.57 12.15 9.17
C GLY A 609 31.74 11.43 10.25
N SER A 610 30.42 11.55 10.24
CA SER A 610 29.47 10.87 11.16
C SER A 610 28.59 9.80 10.48
N GLN A 611 28.74 9.58 9.17
CA GLN A 611 27.90 8.70 8.34
C GLN A 611 28.75 8.15 7.16
N GLN A 612 29.70 7.26 7.46
CA GLN A 612 30.65 6.75 6.47
C GLN A 612 31.32 5.41 6.84
N ALA A 613 30.76 4.62 7.76
CA ALA A 613 31.33 3.35 8.18
C ALA A 613 30.88 2.17 7.30
N GLY A 614 31.65 1.08 7.30
CA GLY A 614 31.29 -0.13 6.56
C GLY A 614 30.06 -0.79 7.18
N ILE A 615 30.17 -1.18 8.46
CA ILE A 615 29.08 -1.75 9.25
C ILE A 615 28.96 -1.03 10.59
N ILE A 616 27.74 -0.65 10.98
CA ILE A 616 27.45 -0.02 12.28
C ILE A 616 26.48 -0.88 13.09
N LEU A 617 26.90 -1.28 14.29
CA LEU A 617 25.99 -1.65 15.38
C LEU A 617 25.76 -0.41 16.25
N GLY A 618 24.71 0.32 15.93
CA GLY A 618 24.33 1.59 16.54
C GLY A 618 23.74 1.43 17.94
N GLY A 619 23.32 2.55 18.52
CA GLY A 619 22.75 2.59 19.87
C GLY A 619 21.61 1.59 20.09
N GLU A 620 21.58 1.01 21.29
CA GLU A 620 20.64 -0.04 21.70
C GLU A 620 20.64 -1.29 20.80
N THR A 621 21.82 -1.68 20.32
CA THR A 621 21.99 -2.89 19.49
C THR A 621 23.00 -3.83 20.13
N ASN A 622 22.71 -5.13 20.14
CA ASN A 622 23.69 -6.16 20.49
C ASN A 622 23.69 -7.25 19.42
N GLY A 623 24.73 -8.08 19.34
CA GLY A 623 24.74 -9.18 18.38
C GLY A 623 26.11 -9.61 17.91
N LYS A 624 26.13 -10.26 16.74
CA LYS A 624 27.33 -10.83 16.12
C LYS A 624 27.57 -10.19 14.75
N VAL A 625 28.78 -9.73 14.51
CA VAL A 625 29.28 -9.29 13.19
C VAL A 625 30.40 -10.23 12.80
N TYR A 626 30.16 -11.09 11.82
CA TYR A 626 31.15 -12.12 11.48
C TYR A 626 31.20 -12.52 10.03
N ASN A 627 32.34 -13.05 9.58
CA ASN A 627 32.51 -13.51 8.20
C ASN A 627 32.19 -12.44 7.14
N ASN A 628 32.38 -11.15 7.45
CA ASN A 628 32.17 -10.08 6.48
C ASN A 628 33.50 -9.66 5.85
N SER A 629 33.46 -9.30 4.57
CA SER A 629 34.54 -8.64 3.86
C SER A 629 34.20 -7.15 3.69
N ILE A 630 35.01 -6.28 4.29
CA ILE A 630 34.79 -4.83 4.34
C ILE A 630 36.03 -4.17 3.76
N ILE A 631 35.94 -3.74 2.50
CA ILE A 631 37.09 -3.31 1.71
C ILE A 631 36.87 -1.91 1.19
N LYS A 632 37.87 -1.05 1.45
CA LYS A 632 37.96 0.33 0.96
C LYS A 632 36.81 1.21 1.45
N GLY A 633 37.12 2.14 2.35
CA GLY A 633 36.16 3.17 2.71
C GLY A 633 36.80 4.34 3.42
N THR A 634 36.12 5.48 3.36
CA THR A 634 36.59 6.72 3.99
C THR A 634 36.44 6.66 5.51
N GLY A 635 35.39 5.98 6.01
CA GLY A 635 35.16 5.80 7.45
C GLY A 635 35.63 4.48 8.02
N SER A 636 35.26 4.26 9.29
CA SER A 636 35.65 3.06 10.01
C SER A 636 35.14 1.80 9.32
N GLY A 637 35.85 0.68 9.43
CA GLY A 637 35.38 -0.59 8.87
C GLY A 637 34.12 -1.08 9.59
N ILE A 638 34.23 -1.28 10.90
CA ILE A 638 33.11 -1.62 11.78
C ILE A 638 33.05 -0.61 12.93
N GLU A 639 31.85 -0.17 13.28
CA GLU A 639 31.58 0.60 14.50
C GLU A 639 30.64 -0.17 15.43
N ILE A 640 31.08 -0.37 16.67
CA ILE A 640 30.29 -0.96 17.75
C ILE A 640 29.95 0.15 18.74
N LEU A 641 28.73 0.67 18.62
CA LEU A 641 28.12 1.72 19.44
C LEU A 641 26.94 1.18 20.24
N GLY A 642 26.90 -0.14 20.41
CA GLY A 642 25.77 -0.90 20.92
C GLY A 642 25.72 -1.00 22.45
N ILE A 643 24.94 -1.98 22.91
CA ILE A 643 24.78 -2.36 24.31
C ILE A 643 25.01 -3.86 24.47
N GLY A 644 25.13 -4.33 25.71
CA GLY A 644 25.22 -5.76 25.99
C GLY A 644 26.40 -6.45 25.30
N LEU A 645 26.29 -7.76 25.08
CA LEU A 645 27.37 -8.56 24.52
C LEU A 645 27.38 -8.51 22.98
N CYS A 646 28.48 -8.01 22.43
CA CYS A 646 28.75 -7.94 21.00
C CYS A 646 29.94 -8.82 20.63
N TYR A 647 29.78 -9.62 19.57
CA TYR A 647 30.86 -10.41 18.99
C TYR A 647 31.27 -9.83 17.64
N VAL A 648 32.58 -9.70 17.43
CA VAL A 648 33.17 -9.31 16.14
C VAL A 648 34.21 -10.35 15.78
N TYR A 649 33.94 -11.24 14.83
CA TYR A 649 34.89 -12.30 14.51
C TYR A 649 34.96 -12.72 13.05
N ASN A 650 36.09 -13.27 12.63
CA ASN A 650 36.30 -13.73 11.25
C ASN A 650 35.98 -12.67 10.17
N ASN A 651 36.09 -11.39 10.48
CA ASN A 651 35.91 -10.35 9.47
C ASN A 651 37.25 -10.02 8.81
N ILE A 652 37.22 -9.76 7.51
CA ILE A 652 38.32 -9.17 6.75
C ILE A 652 38.00 -7.68 6.59
N ILE A 653 38.88 -6.82 7.11
CA ILE A 653 38.74 -5.36 7.00
C ILE A 653 40.00 -4.80 6.35
N SER A 654 39.87 -4.27 5.15
CA SER A 654 41.00 -3.73 4.38
C SER A 654 40.75 -2.31 3.91
N ASP A 655 41.79 -1.46 3.97
CA ASP A 655 41.76 -0.09 3.43
C ASP A 655 40.63 0.77 4.02
N ALA A 656 40.27 0.49 5.27
CA ALA A 656 39.26 1.24 6.02
C ALA A 656 39.83 2.51 6.63
N GLY A 657 39.05 3.59 6.64
CA GLY A 657 39.38 4.83 7.32
C GLY A 657 40.32 5.75 6.57
N ILE A 658 40.41 5.61 5.24
CA ILE A 658 41.22 6.46 4.37
C ILE A 658 40.33 7.59 3.84
N ASP A 659 40.02 8.57 4.69
CA ASP A 659 39.16 9.74 4.37
C ASP A 659 39.91 10.92 3.72
N GLY A 660 41.21 10.78 3.47
CA GLY A 660 42.05 11.88 2.97
C GLY A 660 42.32 12.99 4.01
N THR A 661 41.81 12.86 5.24
CA THR A 661 42.16 13.76 6.34
C THR A 661 43.42 13.26 7.07
N PRO A 662 44.14 14.14 7.79
CA PRO A 662 45.22 13.69 8.67
C PRO A 662 44.73 12.82 9.83
N GLN A 663 43.49 12.99 10.27
CA GLN A 663 42.94 12.28 11.42
C GLN A 663 42.61 10.83 11.10
N LYS A 664 42.13 10.54 9.88
CA LYS A 664 41.74 9.21 9.41
C LYS A 664 40.73 8.52 10.35
N LYS A 665 40.35 7.28 10.07
CA LYS A 665 39.45 6.47 10.91
C LYS A 665 40.00 5.05 11.16
N ASP A 666 39.34 4.32 12.05
CA ASP A 666 39.82 3.03 12.57
C ASP A 666 39.30 1.85 11.74
N ALA A 667 39.96 0.70 11.79
CA ALA A 667 39.38 -0.50 11.17
C ALA A 667 38.16 -0.99 11.97
N LEU A 668 38.30 -1.06 13.30
CA LEU A 668 37.23 -1.34 14.25
C LEU A 668 37.21 -0.25 15.33
N PHE A 669 36.11 0.49 15.39
CA PHE A 669 35.84 1.49 16.42
C PHE A 669 34.79 0.97 17.40
N ILE A 670 35.07 1.10 18.70
CA ILE A 670 34.17 0.63 19.75
C ILE A 670 34.01 1.76 20.78
N ASP A 671 32.78 2.08 21.14
CA ASP A 671 32.47 3.12 22.14
C ASP A 671 31.12 2.82 22.81
N ASP A 672 31.00 3.06 24.11
CA ASP A 672 29.74 2.84 24.81
C ASP A 672 28.73 3.95 24.50
N ARG A 673 27.48 3.60 24.15
CA ARG A 673 26.38 4.55 23.95
C ARG A 673 25.15 4.13 24.76
N PRO A 674 25.14 4.40 26.08
CA PRO A 674 24.07 3.93 26.97
C PRO A 674 22.70 4.52 26.58
N THR A 675 21.64 3.71 26.73
CA THR A 675 20.24 4.14 26.56
C THR A 675 19.50 4.18 27.89
N LYS A 676 18.41 4.96 27.97
CA LYS A 676 17.70 5.19 29.24
C LYS A 676 16.84 4.01 29.70
N ASN A 677 16.22 3.29 28.77
CA ASN A 677 15.11 2.37 29.08
C ASN A 677 15.47 0.88 28.99
N ASN A 678 16.67 0.54 28.50
CA ASN A 678 17.13 -0.84 28.35
C ASN A 678 18.66 -0.91 28.42
N PHE A 679 19.25 -0.20 29.38
CA PHE A 679 20.69 -0.10 29.49
C PHE A 679 21.31 -1.46 29.84
N LEU A 680 22.16 -1.97 28.94
CA LEU A 680 23.07 -3.06 29.23
C LEU A 680 24.50 -2.58 28.95
N PRO A 681 25.43 -2.66 29.93
CA PRO A 681 26.83 -2.34 29.72
C PRO A 681 27.40 -3.00 28.46
N LEU A 682 28.04 -2.20 27.61
CA LEU A 682 28.67 -2.71 26.39
C LEU A 682 29.80 -3.67 26.77
N HIS A 683 29.73 -4.89 26.26
CA HIS A 683 30.73 -5.94 26.41
C HIS A 683 31.11 -6.43 25.02
N VAL A 684 32.40 -6.45 24.70
CA VAL A 684 32.88 -6.86 23.38
C VAL A 684 33.82 -8.06 23.43
N ASN A 685 33.64 -8.96 22.47
CA ASN A 685 34.49 -10.11 22.17
C ASN A 685 34.94 -10.02 20.72
N VAL A 686 36.24 -9.77 20.51
CA VAL A 686 36.83 -9.54 19.19
C VAL A 686 37.83 -10.65 18.87
N PHE A 687 37.48 -11.53 17.94
CA PHE A 687 38.21 -12.78 17.69
C PHE A 687 38.57 -12.99 16.23
N ASN A 688 39.78 -13.47 15.92
CA ASN A 688 40.08 -13.98 14.57
C ASN A 688 39.72 -13.02 13.42
N ASN A 689 39.83 -11.70 13.59
CA ASN A 689 39.65 -10.77 12.48
C ASN A 689 40.98 -10.50 11.78
N THR A 690 40.96 -10.25 10.47
CA THR A 690 42.12 -9.84 9.68
C THR A 690 41.95 -8.37 9.29
N PHE A 691 42.80 -7.50 9.81
CA PHE A 691 42.82 -6.06 9.54
C PHE A 691 44.04 -5.70 8.69
N VAL A 692 43.84 -5.07 7.54
CA VAL A 692 44.89 -4.76 6.57
C VAL A 692 44.82 -3.29 6.15
N ASN A 693 45.95 -2.60 6.13
CA ASN A 693 46.06 -1.24 5.59
C ASN A 693 45.01 -0.23 6.13
N TYR A 694 44.68 -0.30 7.42
CA TYR A 694 43.71 0.59 8.07
C TYR A 694 44.26 2.01 8.29
N GLY A 695 43.39 3.01 8.36
CA GLY A 695 43.77 4.43 8.34
C GLY A 695 44.40 4.96 9.64
N ARG A 696 43.91 4.56 10.83
CA ARG A 696 44.36 5.11 12.12
C ARG A 696 44.76 4.06 13.14
N ASP A 697 43.80 3.35 13.72
CA ASP A 697 44.03 2.26 14.67
C ASP A 697 43.33 1.00 14.10
N ALA A 698 43.90 -0.20 14.27
CA ALA A 698 43.18 -1.40 13.83
C ALA A 698 41.96 -1.64 14.73
N ILE A 699 42.19 -1.59 16.05
CA ILE A 699 41.13 -1.68 17.04
C ILE A 699 41.27 -0.47 17.98
N ARG A 700 40.27 0.39 17.98
CA ARG A 700 40.13 1.49 18.94
C ARG A 700 38.95 1.22 19.86
N PHE A 701 39.20 1.20 21.16
CA PHE A 701 38.14 1.00 22.15
C PHE A 701 38.12 2.17 23.13
N MET A 702 37.02 2.91 23.08
CA MET A 702 36.69 4.04 23.93
C MET A 702 35.67 3.64 25.02
N ASN A 703 35.59 4.46 26.05
CA ASN A 703 34.64 4.34 27.16
C ASN A 703 34.12 5.74 27.47
N SER A 704 33.59 6.42 26.44
CA SER A 704 33.23 7.83 26.50
C SER A 704 32.18 8.14 27.58
N TYR A 705 31.36 7.16 27.96
CA TYR A 705 30.33 7.33 29.00
C TYR A 705 30.63 6.58 30.29
N GLY A 706 31.75 5.85 30.38
CA GLY A 706 32.17 5.18 31.61
C GLY A 706 31.39 3.91 31.93
N THR A 707 30.64 3.36 30.97
CA THR A 707 29.67 2.29 31.18
C THR A 707 30.03 0.94 30.54
N VAL A 708 31.24 0.81 29.98
CA VAL A 708 31.76 -0.44 29.44
C VAL A 708 31.82 -1.54 30.51
N ALA A 709 31.35 -2.73 30.15
CA ALA A 709 31.41 -3.93 30.99
C ALA A 709 32.85 -4.39 31.25
N ARG A 710 33.05 -5.23 32.27
CA ARG A 710 34.34 -5.89 32.51
C ARG A 710 34.49 -7.14 31.64
N LYS A 711 35.72 -7.65 31.54
CA LYS A 711 36.11 -8.92 30.88
C LYS A 711 35.97 -8.92 29.35
N ASN A 712 36.16 -7.78 28.70
CA ASN A 712 36.22 -7.73 27.23
C ASN A 712 37.39 -8.56 26.69
N LEU A 713 37.21 -9.25 25.57
CA LEU A 713 38.19 -10.23 25.08
C LEU A 713 38.67 -9.89 23.67
N PHE A 714 39.99 -9.96 23.45
CA PHE A 714 40.63 -9.69 22.16
C PHE A 714 41.61 -10.82 21.83
N TYR A 715 41.21 -11.78 20.99
CA TYR A 715 42.02 -12.97 20.72
C TYR A 715 42.23 -13.22 19.23
N ASN A 716 43.40 -13.77 18.87
CA ASN A 716 43.70 -14.29 17.53
C ASN A 716 43.50 -13.28 16.38
N ASN A 717 43.48 -11.97 16.62
CA ASN A 717 43.33 -10.99 15.56
C ASN A 717 44.67 -10.77 14.84
N LEU A 718 44.62 -10.67 13.52
CA LEU A 718 45.74 -10.41 12.63
C LEU A 718 45.69 -8.95 12.18
N LEU A 719 46.73 -8.16 12.49
CA LEU A 719 46.73 -6.72 12.26
C LEU A 719 47.95 -6.32 11.42
N VAL A 720 47.72 -5.71 10.26
CA VAL A 720 48.73 -5.56 9.20
C VAL A 720 48.75 -4.13 8.68
N ASN A 721 49.49 -3.24 9.34
CA ASN A 721 49.84 -1.91 8.85
C ASN A 721 51.00 -1.30 9.69
N PRO A 722 52.19 -1.03 9.13
CA PRO A 722 53.42 -0.71 9.89
C PRO A 722 53.39 0.54 10.75
N ASP A 723 52.74 1.61 10.31
CA ASP A 723 52.97 2.95 10.89
C ASP A 723 51.92 3.33 11.94
N LEU A 724 51.04 2.39 12.29
CA LEU A 724 49.80 2.67 12.99
C LEU A 724 49.53 1.68 14.13
N ARG A 725 48.75 2.12 15.12
CA ARG A 725 48.55 1.36 16.35
C ARG A 725 47.65 0.15 16.11
N ALA A 726 48.07 -1.01 16.60
CA ALA A 726 47.28 -2.23 16.52
C ALA A 726 46.08 -2.22 17.49
N LEU A 727 46.34 -2.16 18.80
CA LEU A 727 45.29 -2.04 19.83
C LEU A 727 45.44 -0.71 20.55
N ASN A 728 44.44 0.16 20.43
CA ASN A 728 44.36 1.44 21.14
C ASN A 728 43.13 1.46 22.05
N ILE A 729 43.30 0.94 23.26
CA ILE A 729 42.24 0.80 24.27
C ILE A 729 42.49 1.85 25.35
N VAL A 730 41.50 2.72 25.62
CA VAL A 730 41.66 3.77 26.64
C VAL A 730 41.79 3.20 28.06
N THR A 731 42.54 3.91 28.90
CA THR A 731 42.78 3.55 30.30
C THR A 731 41.47 3.37 31.07
N GLY A 732 41.40 2.33 31.90
CA GLY A 732 40.24 2.03 32.75
C GLY A 732 39.29 0.98 32.19
N ILE A 733 39.42 0.60 30.91
CA ILE A 733 38.68 -0.54 30.36
C ILE A 733 39.32 -1.86 30.84
N ASN A 734 38.52 -2.76 31.40
CA ASN A 734 38.98 -4.09 31.77
C ASN A 734 38.86 -5.05 30.58
N TYR A 735 40.00 -5.58 30.11
CA TYR A 735 40.05 -6.51 29.00
C TYR A 735 41.15 -7.57 29.17
N THR A 736 41.07 -8.65 28.39
CA THR A 736 42.14 -9.63 28.21
C THR A 736 42.46 -9.76 26.73
N ALA A 737 43.75 -9.68 26.39
CA ALA A 737 44.23 -9.85 25.03
C ALA A 737 45.29 -10.94 24.98
N SER A 738 45.22 -11.83 23.99
CA SER A 738 46.20 -12.89 23.77
C SER A 738 46.22 -13.33 22.31
N ASN A 739 47.37 -13.76 21.79
CA ASN A 739 47.52 -14.30 20.43
C ASN A 739 47.07 -13.34 19.31
N ASN A 740 46.95 -12.03 19.58
CA ASN A 740 46.84 -11.05 18.51
C ASN A 740 48.23 -10.85 17.90
N ARG A 741 48.32 -10.83 16.57
CA ARG A 741 49.60 -10.74 15.86
C ARG A 741 49.64 -9.55 14.92
N THR A 742 50.65 -8.70 15.12
CA THR A 742 50.89 -7.53 14.30
C THR A 742 52.06 -7.76 13.35
N TYR A 743 51.91 -7.33 12.10
CA TYR A 743 52.99 -7.30 11.11
C TYR A 743 53.13 -5.92 10.48
N ALA A 744 54.38 -5.52 10.27
CA ALA A 744 54.75 -4.25 9.64
C ALA A 744 54.63 -4.28 8.10
N ASN A 745 54.43 -5.44 7.48
CA ASN A 745 54.31 -5.51 6.02
C ASN A 745 53.30 -6.60 5.67
N ILE A 746 52.43 -6.28 4.71
CA ILE A 746 51.47 -7.22 4.13
C ILE A 746 52.14 -8.48 3.58
N ALA A 747 53.32 -8.33 2.97
CA ALA A 747 54.08 -9.45 2.44
C ALA A 747 54.65 -10.38 3.55
N ALA A 748 54.84 -9.87 4.77
CA ALA A 748 55.37 -10.66 5.88
C ALA A 748 54.37 -11.73 6.37
N VAL A 749 53.08 -11.49 6.18
CA VAL A 749 52.01 -12.41 6.56
C VAL A 749 51.86 -13.54 5.55
N ARG A 750 52.23 -13.31 4.28
CA ARG A 750 52.03 -14.26 3.17
C ARG A 750 50.56 -14.62 2.99
N PHE A 751 49.81 -13.70 2.40
CA PHE A 751 48.48 -13.99 1.87
C PHE A 751 48.57 -14.63 0.48
N SER A 752 47.51 -15.30 0.05
CA SER A 752 47.36 -15.88 -1.29
C SER A 752 47.54 -14.83 -2.40
N ASN A 753 46.78 -13.74 -2.36
CA ASN A 753 46.86 -12.66 -3.34
C ASN A 753 46.41 -11.30 -2.77
N ALA A 754 47.23 -10.73 -1.89
CA ALA A 754 46.94 -9.47 -1.21
C ALA A 754 46.68 -8.27 -2.15
N ASN A 755 47.25 -8.28 -3.37
CA ASN A 755 47.05 -7.22 -4.36
C ASN A 755 45.62 -7.22 -4.90
N ALA A 756 45.04 -8.40 -5.10
CA ALA A 756 43.63 -8.57 -5.47
C ALA A 756 42.66 -8.44 -4.29
N LYS A 757 43.16 -8.06 -3.10
CA LYS A 757 42.42 -8.04 -1.83
C LYS A 757 41.93 -9.40 -1.37
N ASP A 758 42.60 -10.45 -1.83
CA ASP A 758 42.46 -11.80 -1.31
C ASP A 758 43.43 -11.99 -0.13
N PHE A 759 42.87 -12.11 1.07
CA PHE A 759 43.60 -12.20 2.33
C PHE A 759 43.51 -13.58 2.99
N HIS A 760 43.23 -14.63 2.21
CA HIS A 760 43.43 -16.00 2.67
C HIS A 760 44.93 -16.23 2.93
N LEU A 761 45.23 -17.02 3.95
CA LEU A 761 46.59 -17.34 4.36
C LEU A 761 47.23 -18.25 3.30
N ALA A 762 48.49 -17.99 2.97
CA ALA A 762 49.25 -18.84 2.08
C ALA A 762 50.15 -19.82 2.85
N LEU A 763 50.67 -20.81 2.13
CA LEU A 763 51.64 -21.78 2.65
C LEU A 763 52.80 -21.07 3.38
N ARG A 764 53.14 -21.58 4.57
CA ARG A 764 54.19 -21.04 5.45
C ARG A 764 53.91 -19.61 5.93
N SER A 765 52.66 -19.17 5.96
CA SER A 765 52.31 -17.97 6.73
C SER A 765 52.81 -18.13 8.18
N PRO A 766 53.36 -17.07 8.81
CA PRO A 766 53.87 -17.15 10.18
C PRO A 766 52.75 -17.22 11.24
N VAL A 767 51.48 -17.08 10.84
CA VAL A 767 50.32 -17.15 11.74
C VAL A 767 49.67 -18.53 11.82
N LEU A 768 50.16 -19.49 11.04
CA LEU A 768 49.62 -20.84 11.01
C LEU A 768 49.83 -21.57 12.35
N ASN A 769 48.77 -22.17 12.88
CA ASN A 769 48.69 -22.93 14.11
C ASN A 769 49.20 -22.14 15.33
N LYS A 770 49.01 -20.80 15.33
CA LYS A 770 49.45 -19.90 16.41
C LYS A 770 48.30 -19.33 17.23
N GLY A 771 47.07 -19.61 16.84
CA GLY A 771 45.85 -19.16 17.49
C GLY A 771 45.55 -19.94 18.77
N LYS A 772 44.85 -19.25 19.67
CA LYS A 772 44.19 -19.82 20.84
C LYS A 772 42.96 -20.62 20.42
N ASN A 773 42.68 -21.73 21.10
CA ASN A 773 41.44 -22.47 20.89
C ASN A 773 40.22 -21.64 21.34
N LEU A 774 39.29 -21.38 20.41
CA LEU A 774 38.06 -20.63 20.63
C LEU A 774 36.79 -21.46 20.37
N SER A 775 36.86 -22.80 20.42
CA SER A 775 35.75 -23.71 20.11
C SER A 775 34.53 -23.56 21.01
N ALA A 776 34.69 -22.88 22.15
CA ALA A 776 33.61 -22.48 23.05
C ALA A 776 32.76 -21.31 22.51
N TYR A 777 33.26 -20.58 21.51
CA TYR A 777 32.61 -19.40 20.93
C TYR A 777 32.10 -19.67 19.51
N PHE A 778 32.94 -20.25 18.64
CA PHE A 778 32.60 -20.59 17.25
C PHE A 778 33.55 -21.67 16.71
N ARG A 779 33.16 -22.31 15.61
CA ARG A 779 33.88 -23.45 15.02
C ARG A 779 34.17 -23.32 13.52
N MET A 780 33.64 -22.31 12.85
CA MET A 780 33.84 -22.12 11.41
C MET A 780 34.68 -20.88 11.16
N ASP A 781 35.47 -20.86 10.10
CA ASP A 781 36.17 -19.66 9.60
C ASP A 781 35.30 -18.84 8.63
N ILE A 782 35.93 -17.92 7.89
CA ILE A 782 35.23 -17.06 6.92
C ILE A 782 34.72 -17.83 5.70
N ASP A 783 35.40 -18.89 5.27
CA ASP A 783 35.02 -19.72 4.12
C ASP A 783 34.02 -20.83 4.49
N GLY A 784 33.80 -21.03 5.79
CA GLY A 784 32.95 -22.08 6.31
C GLY A 784 33.71 -23.38 6.54
N GLU A 785 35.02 -23.33 6.74
CA GLU A 785 35.87 -24.47 7.12
C GLU A 785 35.95 -24.61 8.64
N GLU A 786 36.11 -25.84 9.13
CA GLU A 786 36.16 -26.14 10.57
C GLU A 786 37.48 -25.64 11.21
N ARG A 787 37.38 -25.08 12.42
CA ARG A 787 38.51 -24.64 13.25
C ARG A 787 38.76 -25.57 14.45
N PRO A 788 40.00 -26.00 14.70
CA PRO A 788 41.16 -25.81 13.82
C PRO A 788 41.09 -26.78 12.63
N LEU A 789 41.54 -26.34 11.47
CA LEU A 789 41.67 -27.25 10.33
C LEU A 789 42.89 -28.17 10.49
N ARG A 790 43.86 -27.73 11.31
CA ARG A 790 45.15 -28.38 11.52
C ARG A 790 45.44 -28.58 13.02
N ALA A 791 46.69 -28.40 13.45
CA ALA A 791 47.14 -28.69 14.81
C ALA A 791 46.63 -27.69 15.85
N ALA A 792 46.37 -26.45 15.45
CA ALA A 792 45.78 -25.40 16.27
C ALA A 792 45.08 -24.37 15.38
N TYR A 793 44.32 -23.46 15.99
CA TYR A 793 43.68 -22.38 15.25
C TYR A 793 44.74 -21.53 14.55
N ASP A 794 44.42 -21.01 13.39
CA ASP A 794 45.19 -19.94 12.76
C ASP A 794 44.81 -18.57 13.35
N ILE A 795 45.71 -17.58 13.27
CA ILE A 795 45.41 -16.18 13.65
C ILE A 795 44.91 -15.45 12.41
N GLY A 796 43.78 -14.75 12.54
CA GLY A 796 43.08 -14.10 11.42
C GLY A 796 41.77 -14.80 11.05
N ALA A 797 41.09 -14.28 10.02
CA ALA A 797 39.73 -14.67 9.63
C ALA A 797 39.60 -16.01 8.91
N ASP A 798 40.72 -16.53 8.40
CA ASP A 798 40.83 -17.73 7.57
C ASP A 798 41.64 -18.83 8.30
N GLU A 799 41.40 -20.11 7.97
CA GLU A 799 42.31 -21.24 8.25
C GLU A 799 43.00 -21.67 6.95
N TYR A 800 44.32 -21.84 7.00
CA TYR A 800 45.05 -22.32 5.84
C TYR A 800 44.80 -23.82 5.58
N ASP A 801 43.98 -24.12 4.56
CA ASP A 801 43.93 -25.45 3.97
C ASP A 801 45.23 -25.74 3.21
N SER A 802 45.76 -26.95 3.37
CA SER A 802 47.13 -27.41 3.06
C SER A 802 47.60 -27.35 1.60
N GLY A 803 46.96 -26.56 0.75
CA GLY A 803 47.26 -26.41 -0.67
C GLY A 803 46.15 -26.94 -1.58
N THR A 804 45.05 -27.44 -1.04
CA THR A 804 43.76 -27.38 -1.73
C THR A 804 43.18 -26.01 -1.47
N ILE A 805 43.67 -24.99 -2.18
CA ILE A 805 42.78 -23.84 -2.41
C ILE A 805 41.56 -24.47 -3.05
N LYS A 806 40.40 -24.42 -2.36
CA LYS A 806 39.13 -24.68 -3.05
C LYS A 806 39.13 -23.69 -4.20
N ASN A 807 39.39 -24.22 -5.39
CA ASN A 807 39.60 -23.42 -6.57
C ASN A 807 38.48 -22.39 -6.67
N LEU A 808 38.83 -21.10 -6.61
CA LEU A 808 37.82 -20.06 -6.69
C LEU A 808 37.39 -20.06 -8.15
N ALA A 809 36.11 -20.35 -8.39
CA ALA A 809 35.60 -20.30 -9.75
C ALA A 809 35.95 -18.94 -10.36
N PRO A 810 36.37 -18.90 -11.63
CA PRO A 810 36.77 -17.65 -12.26
C PRO A 810 35.58 -16.69 -12.26
N VAL A 811 35.80 -15.39 -12.40
CA VAL A 811 34.73 -14.43 -12.69
C VAL A 811 34.57 -14.34 -14.20
N SER A 812 33.52 -14.95 -14.72
CA SER A 812 33.11 -14.81 -16.12
C SER A 812 32.43 -13.46 -16.33
N VAL A 813 32.89 -12.71 -17.32
CA VAL A 813 32.29 -11.44 -17.77
C VAL A 813 32.13 -11.54 -19.28
N ALA A 814 30.90 -11.76 -19.75
CA ALA A 814 30.56 -11.97 -21.14
C ALA A 814 30.44 -10.65 -21.95
N GLY A 815 30.52 -9.50 -21.27
CA GLY A 815 30.38 -8.18 -21.89
C GLY A 815 28.92 -7.68 -21.89
N SER A 816 28.68 -6.49 -22.44
CA SER A 816 27.33 -5.89 -22.46
C SER A 816 26.45 -6.44 -23.57
N ASP A 817 25.13 -6.46 -23.34
CA ASP A 817 24.13 -6.74 -24.38
C ASP A 817 24.33 -5.84 -25.62
N THR A 818 24.27 -6.44 -26.80
CA THR A 818 24.56 -5.75 -28.07
C THR A 818 23.37 -5.82 -29.03
N LYS A 819 23.16 -4.75 -29.80
CA LYS A 819 22.14 -4.70 -30.87
C LYS A 819 22.83 -4.66 -32.22
N ILE A 820 22.37 -5.50 -33.15
CA ILE A 820 22.82 -5.50 -34.55
C ILE A 820 21.60 -5.53 -35.49
N LEU A 821 21.74 -4.97 -36.68
CA LEU A 821 20.65 -4.84 -37.64
C LEU A 821 20.98 -5.60 -38.93
N LEU A 822 20.06 -6.42 -39.47
CA LEU A 822 20.23 -7.08 -40.77
C LEU A 822 20.43 -6.02 -41.87
N PRO A 823 21.35 -6.17 -42.83
CA PRO A 823 22.00 -7.42 -43.22
C PRO A 823 23.24 -7.79 -42.41
N VAL A 824 23.65 -6.98 -41.42
CA VAL A 824 24.72 -7.35 -40.49
C VAL A 824 24.23 -8.52 -39.64
N SER A 825 24.70 -9.71 -40.02
CA SER A 825 24.32 -11.00 -39.42
C SER A 825 25.49 -11.61 -38.64
N THR A 826 26.50 -10.79 -38.33
CA THR A 826 27.72 -11.17 -37.63
C THR A 826 28.09 -10.14 -36.57
N THR A 827 28.61 -10.58 -35.42
CA THR A 827 29.22 -9.69 -34.41
C THR A 827 30.28 -10.46 -33.61
N THR A 828 31.11 -9.75 -32.87
CA THR A 828 32.10 -10.35 -31.97
C THR A 828 31.57 -10.30 -30.54
N LEU A 829 31.72 -11.40 -29.78
CA LEU A 829 31.46 -11.42 -28.33
C LEU A 829 32.75 -11.05 -27.59
N ASP A 830 32.67 -10.50 -26.38
CA ASP A 830 33.87 -10.04 -25.66
C ASP A 830 33.87 -10.53 -24.20
N GLY A 831 34.61 -11.61 -23.98
CA GLY A 831 34.86 -12.21 -22.68
C GLY A 831 36.14 -11.73 -22.00
N THR A 832 36.87 -10.76 -22.56
CA THR A 832 38.22 -10.40 -22.13
C THR A 832 38.30 -9.79 -20.73
N ALA A 833 37.18 -9.25 -20.23
CA ALA A 833 37.05 -8.76 -18.86
C ALA A 833 36.92 -9.88 -17.82
N SER A 834 36.79 -11.14 -18.25
CA SER A 834 36.80 -12.28 -17.34
C SER A 834 38.16 -12.39 -16.65
N SER A 835 38.15 -12.74 -15.37
CA SER A 835 39.36 -12.87 -14.57
C SER A 835 39.28 -14.08 -13.67
N ASP A 836 40.43 -14.60 -13.27
CA ASP A 836 40.50 -15.65 -12.26
C ASP A 836 41.16 -15.05 -11.01
N PRO A 837 40.45 -14.99 -9.87
CA PRO A 837 40.98 -14.44 -8.63
C PRO A 837 42.20 -15.18 -8.06
N ASP A 838 42.28 -16.51 -8.22
CA ASP A 838 43.29 -17.37 -7.59
C ASP A 838 44.17 -18.15 -8.61
N GLY A 839 44.05 -17.81 -9.89
CA GLY A 839 44.78 -18.45 -10.96
C GLY A 839 44.78 -17.68 -12.29
N LYS A 840 44.65 -18.43 -13.38
CA LYS A 840 44.54 -17.92 -14.75
C LYS A 840 43.46 -18.68 -15.49
N ILE A 841 42.73 -17.97 -16.33
CA ILE A 841 41.82 -18.59 -17.30
C ILE A 841 42.63 -19.40 -18.32
N ILE A 842 42.30 -20.68 -18.50
CA ILE A 842 42.93 -21.56 -19.50
C ILE A 842 42.03 -21.86 -20.69
N SER A 843 40.70 -21.72 -20.53
CA SER A 843 39.77 -21.85 -21.64
C SER A 843 38.55 -20.96 -21.50
N TYR A 844 38.09 -20.47 -22.64
CA TYR A 844 36.78 -19.90 -22.85
C TYR A 844 35.95 -20.93 -23.62
N ALA A 845 34.65 -20.94 -23.43
CA ALA A 845 33.73 -21.74 -24.22
C ALA A 845 32.42 -20.97 -24.38
N TRP A 846 32.12 -20.59 -25.61
CA TRP A 846 30.91 -19.89 -25.95
C TRP A 846 29.90 -20.84 -26.57
N MET A 847 28.67 -20.80 -26.08
CA MET A 847 27.55 -21.49 -26.71
C MET A 847 26.34 -20.58 -26.84
N GLN A 848 25.52 -20.84 -27.84
CA GLN A 848 24.22 -20.21 -27.93
C GLN A 848 23.23 -20.96 -27.04
N VAL A 849 22.65 -20.26 -26.07
CA VAL A 849 21.64 -20.79 -25.15
C VAL A 849 20.26 -20.79 -25.81
N SER A 850 19.93 -19.69 -26.51
CA SER A 850 18.65 -19.54 -27.19
C SER A 850 18.76 -18.56 -28.36
N GLY A 851 17.85 -18.67 -29.31
CA GLY A 851 17.67 -17.67 -30.35
C GLY A 851 16.78 -18.18 -31.47
N PRO A 852 16.31 -17.29 -32.35
CA PRO A 852 15.39 -17.63 -33.44
C PRO A 852 15.95 -18.68 -34.42
N VAL A 853 17.27 -18.67 -34.67
CA VAL A 853 18.00 -19.69 -35.41
C VAL A 853 19.34 -19.99 -34.73
N VAL A 854 19.96 -21.11 -35.08
CA VAL A 854 21.29 -21.47 -34.58
C VAL A 854 22.36 -20.63 -35.28
N ALA A 855 23.07 -19.82 -34.52
CA ALA A 855 24.22 -19.02 -34.94
C ALA A 855 25.46 -19.90 -35.12
N THR A 856 26.34 -19.52 -36.06
CA THR A 856 27.67 -20.12 -36.17
C THR A 856 28.63 -19.35 -35.28
N ILE A 857 29.33 -20.02 -34.36
CA ILE A 857 30.31 -19.40 -33.46
C ILE A 857 31.72 -19.79 -33.93
N ALA A 858 32.38 -18.90 -34.67
CA ALA A 858 33.76 -19.10 -35.11
C ALA A 858 34.72 -18.86 -33.93
N SER A 859 35.62 -19.82 -33.71
CA SER A 859 36.59 -19.79 -32.60
C SER A 859 35.91 -19.72 -31.23
N ALA A 860 34.86 -20.51 -31.01
CA ALA A 860 34.05 -20.54 -29.78
C ALA A 860 34.85 -20.73 -28.48
N THR A 861 36.13 -21.12 -28.56
CA THR A 861 37.01 -21.34 -27.42
C THR A 861 37.92 -20.15 -27.08
N THR A 862 37.79 -19.01 -27.77
CA THR A 862 38.59 -17.81 -27.51
C THR A 862 37.82 -16.79 -26.67
N ALA A 863 38.53 -15.81 -26.08
CA ALA A 863 37.90 -14.72 -25.32
C ALA A 863 37.01 -13.82 -26.20
N MET A 864 37.29 -13.75 -27.51
CA MET A 864 36.55 -12.93 -28.46
C MET A 864 36.13 -13.72 -29.72
N PRO A 865 35.14 -14.62 -29.64
CA PRO A 865 34.67 -15.35 -30.81
C PRO A 865 33.83 -14.44 -31.72
N VAL A 866 33.81 -14.77 -33.00
CA VAL A 866 32.92 -14.11 -33.97
C VAL A 866 31.69 -14.99 -34.17
N ILE A 867 30.51 -14.46 -33.92
CA ILE A 867 29.25 -15.12 -34.23
C ILE A 867 28.73 -14.65 -35.60
N SER A 868 28.13 -15.56 -36.35
CA SER A 868 27.56 -15.32 -37.69
C SER A 868 26.29 -16.14 -37.91
N MET A 869 25.69 -16.05 -39.11
CA MET A 869 24.43 -16.74 -39.47
C MET A 869 23.23 -16.31 -38.61
N LEU A 870 23.26 -15.09 -38.08
CA LEU A 870 22.11 -14.46 -37.42
C LEU A 870 21.14 -13.97 -38.50
N THR A 871 20.34 -14.89 -39.07
CA THR A 871 19.49 -14.61 -40.26
C THR A 871 18.05 -14.25 -39.93
N THR A 872 17.61 -14.41 -38.69
CA THR A 872 16.20 -14.24 -38.30
C THR A 872 16.09 -13.30 -37.12
N LYS A 873 15.32 -12.20 -37.25
CA LYS A 873 15.16 -11.21 -36.17
C LYS A 873 14.74 -11.88 -34.85
N GLY A 874 15.28 -11.35 -33.76
CA GLY A 874 14.97 -11.76 -32.39
C GLY A 874 16.18 -11.67 -31.49
N ASN A 875 16.00 -12.09 -30.24
CA ASN A 875 17.07 -12.07 -29.25
C ASN A 875 17.84 -13.39 -29.26
N TYR A 876 19.16 -13.31 -29.40
CA TYR A 876 20.07 -14.45 -29.34
C TYR A 876 20.85 -14.36 -28.04
N VAL A 877 20.71 -15.36 -27.17
CA VAL A 877 21.40 -15.41 -25.88
C VAL A 877 22.61 -16.31 -26.00
N PHE A 878 23.78 -15.80 -25.64
CA PHE A 878 25.03 -16.54 -25.62
C PHE A 878 25.52 -16.66 -24.18
N GLU A 879 26.06 -17.83 -23.85
CA GLU A 879 26.69 -18.12 -22.57
C GLU A 879 28.18 -18.28 -22.80
N LEU A 880 28.95 -17.49 -22.06
CA LEU A 880 30.37 -17.66 -21.88
C LEU A 880 30.57 -18.57 -20.68
N ILE A 881 31.27 -19.68 -20.87
CA ILE A 881 31.82 -20.49 -19.79
C ILE A 881 33.33 -20.24 -19.76
N VAL A 882 33.85 -19.88 -18.60
CA VAL A 882 35.28 -19.66 -18.35
C VAL A 882 35.77 -20.79 -17.47
N THR A 883 36.91 -21.41 -17.82
CA THR A 883 37.57 -22.42 -16.99
C THR A 883 38.96 -21.93 -16.60
N ASP A 884 39.28 -22.03 -15.33
CA ASP A 884 40.60 -21.69 -14.80
C ASP A 884 41.61 -22.84 -14.90
N ASN A 885 42.86 -22.53 -14.55
CA ASN A 885 44.00 -23.45 -14.57
C ASN A 885 43.95 -24.56 -13.50
N LYS A 886 42.91 -24.60 -12.68
CA LYS A 886 42.67 -25.61 -11.64
C LYS A 886 41.33 -26.34 -11.86
N GLY A 887 40.63 -26.07 -12.97
CA GLY A 887 39.47 -26.81 -13.46
C GLY A 887 38.10 -26.34 -12.98
N ALA A 888 37.98 -25.23 -12.24
CA ALA A 888 36.67 -24.67 -11.89
C ALA A 888 36.15 -23.80 -13.03
N VAL A 889 34.83 -23.71 -13.07
CA VAL A 889 34.10 -23.08 -14.15
C VAL A 889 33.17 -22.03 -13.60
N SER A 890 33.03 -20.94 -14.32
CA SER A 890 31.96 -19.96 -14.14
C SER A 890 31.33 -19.63 -15.48
N SER A 891 30.12 -19.09 -15.42
CA SER A 891 29.37 -18.73 -16.62
C SER A 891 28.72 -17.36 -16.49
N ASP A 892 28.75 -16.60 -17.58
CA ASP A 892 28.04 -15.34 -17.72
C ASP A 892 27.32 -15.31 -19.07
N ARG A 893 26.26 -14.53 -19.19
CA ARG A 893 25.40 -14.50 -20.37
C ARG A 893 25.23 -13.08 -20.89
N LEU A 894 25.20 -12.96 -22.21
CA LEU A 894 24.85 -11.72 -22.91
C LEU A 894 23.77 -11.98 -23.96
N SER A 895 23.02 -10.94 -24.28
CA SER A 895 22.05 -10.91 -25.37
C SER A 895 22.58 -10.16 -26.60
N VAL A 896 22.50 -10.79 -27.77
CA VAL A 896 22.62 -10.14 -29.08
C VAL A 896 21.24 -10.02 -29.69
N ILE A 897 20.70 -8.80 -29.70
CA ILE A 897 19.40 -8.50 -30.25
C ILE A 897 19.57 -8.20 -31.74
N LEU A 898 19.21 -9.15 -32.59
CA LEU A 898 19.17 -8.95 -34.04
C LEU A 898 17.80 -8.37 -34.42
N LEU A 899 17.81 -7.18 -35.00
CA LEU A 899 16.63 -6.59 -35.61
C LEU A 899 16.75 -6.69 -37.12
N THR A 900 15.63 -6.72 -37.83
CA THR A 900 15.64 -6.40 -39.26
C THR A 900 15.96 -4.91 -39.41
N GLU A 901 16.89 -4.50 -40.28
CA GLU A 901 16.74 -3.14 -40.82
C GLU A 901 15.39 -3.08 -41.54
N GLY A 902 14.77 -1.97 -41.27
CA GLY A 902 13.46 -1.60 -41.69
C GLY A 902 13.35 -0.12 -41.37
N PRO A 903 12.37 0.55 -41.95
CA PRO A 903 12.31 1.97 -41.78
C PRO A 903 12.10 2.26 -40.29
N LEU A 904 12.77 3.24 -39.73
CA LEU A 904 12.51 3.75 -38.39
C LEU A 904 11.55 4.91 -38.55
N ALA A 905 10.28 4.69 -38.21
CA ALA A 905 9.32 5.78 -38.14
C ALA A 905 9.75 6.74 -37.04
N ASN A 906 9.73 8.02 -37.36
CA ASN A 906 9.92 9.09 -36.40
C ASN A 906 8.89 10.16 -36.73
N ALA A 907 7.81 10.18 -35.96
CA ALA A 907 6.67 11.08 -36.09
C ALA A 907 7.00 12.50 -35.56
N GLY A 908 8.25 12.73 -35.15
CA GLY A 908 8.72 13.94 -34.51
C GLY A 908 8.44 13.94 -33.01
N ARG A 909 8.93 14.97 -32.32
CA ARG A 909 8.68 15.14 -30.89
C ARG A 909 7.21 15.44 -30.63
N ASP A 910 6.69 14.95 -29.51
CA ASP A 910 5.39 15.33 -28.98
C ASP A 910 5.20 16.85 -28.93
N LYS A 911 3.99 17.28 -29.26
CA LYS A 911 3.64 18.69 -29.40
C LYS A 911 2.62 19.08 -28.34
N THR A 912 2.78 20.27 -27.80
CA THR A 912 1.73 20.90 -26.99
C THR A 912 1.18 22.08 -27.78
N ILE A 913 -0.13 22.11 -27.98
CA ILE A 913 -0.85 23.29 -28.45
C ILE A 913 -1.83 23.74 -27.38
N ILE A 914 -2.14 25.02 -27.39
CA ILE A 914 -2.96 25.68 -26.39
C ILE A 914 -4.10 26.36 -27.15
N GLN A 915 -5.36 26.10 -26.77
CA GLN A 915 -6.50 26.78 -27.40
C GLN A 915 -6.31 28.33 -27.36
N PRO A 916 -6.87 29.11 -28.29
CA PRO A 916 -7.74 28.70 -29.39
C PRO A 916 -6.98 28.04 -30.55
N ARG A 917 -5.65 27.87 -30.47
CA ARG A 917 -4.91 27.10 -31.47
C ARG A 917 -5.43 25.66 -31.46
N ASN A 918 -6.04 25.26 -32.56
CA ASN A 918 -6.66 23.96 -32.79
C ASN A 918 -6.01 23.20 -33.95
N SER A 919 -4.79 23.61 -34.30
CA SER A 919 -3.98 22.98 -35.33
C SER A 919 -2.52 22.82 -34.89
N SER A 920 -1.91 21.74 -35.34
CA SER A 920 -0.49 21.45 -35.21
C SER A 920 0.01 20.87 -36.53
N ASP A 921 1.31 20.80 -36.74
CA ASP A 921 1.89 20.05 -37.84
C ASP A 921 2.36 18.68 -37.35
N ALA A 922 2.60 17.74 -38.25
CA ALA A 922 3.20 16.44 -37.99
C ALA A 922 4.24 16.17 -39.08
N THR A 923 5.41 15.65 -38.71
CA THR A 923 6.49 15.43 -39.68
C THR A 923 7.23 14.12 -39.41
N GLY A 924 7.33 13.33 -40.47
CA GLY A 924 8.07 12.09 -40.56
C GLY A 924 9.48 12.29 -41.08
N ALA A 925 9.96 13.54 -41.22
CA ALA A 925 11.22 13.84 -41.92
C ALA A 925 12.47 13.27 -41.24
N ALA A 926 12.40 12.95 -39.95
CA ALA A 926 13.47 12.28 -39.22
C ALA A 926 13.36 10.75 -39.30
N SER A 927 12.36 10.23 -40.02
CA SER A 927 12.28 8.81 -40.31
C SER A 927 13.41 8.46 -41.26
N MET A 928 14.08 7.36 -40.97
CA MET A 928 15.23 6.91 -41.73
C MET A 928 15.05 5.45 -42.09
N ASP A 929 15.62 5.04 -43.21
CA ASP A 929 15.72 3.65 -43.57
C ASP A 929 17.16 3.41 -43.98
N ASN A 930 17.89 2.62 -43.19
CA ASN A 930 19.32 2.43 -43.39
C ASN A 930 19.60 1.34 -44.43
N ASP A 931 18.64 0.46 -44.71
CA ASP A 931 18.75 -0.61 -45.72
C ASP A 931 17.90 -0.39 -46.97
N GLY A 932 17.26 0.77 -47.12
CA GLY A 932 16.36 1.08 -48.21
C GLY A 932 15.93 2.55 -48.25
N ASN A 933 14.97 2.86 -49.11
CA ASN A 933 14.32 4.18 -49.13
C ASN A 933 12.89 4.05 -48.61
N ILE A 934 12.42 5.03 -47.83
CA ILE A 934 11.02 5.14 -47.44
C ILE A 934 10.21 5.51 -48.68
N THR A 935 9.23 4.67 -49.06
CA THR A 935 8.39 4.86 -50.24
C THR A 935 7.02 5.42 -49.91
N ASP A 936 6.48 5.16 -48.71
CA ASP A 936 5.17 5.63 -48.28
C ASP A 936 5.19 6.17 -46.85
N TYR A 937 4.42 7.23 -46.62
CA TYR A 937 4.06 7.74 -45.30
C TYR A 937 2.53 7.65 -45.16
N ASN A 938 2.02 7.42 -43.94
CA ASN A 938 0.59 7.37 -43.68
C ASN A 938 0.31 7.77 -42.23
N TRP A 939 -0.31 8.93 -42.06
CA TRP A 939 -0.73 9.48 -40.78
C TRP A 939 -2.16 9.12 -40.48
N THR A 940 -2.39 8.51 -39.31
CA THR A 940 -3.72 8.17 -38.82
C THR A 940 -3.90 8.69 -37.39
N GLN A 941 -5.12 9.07 -37.02
CA GLN A 941 -5.42 9.35 -35.62
C GLN A 941 -5.78 8.05 -34.91
N ILE A 942 -5.03 7.69 -33.87
CA ILE A 942 -5.28 6.49 -33.05
C ILE A 942 -6.28 6.79 -31.94
N SER A 943 -6.15 7.95 -31.29
CA SER A 943 -7.07 8.36 -30.24
C SER A 943 -7.13 9.88 -30.11
N GLY A 944 -8.16 10.38 -29.44
CA GLY A 944 -8.27 11.78 -29.07
C GLY A 944 -9.68 12.16 -28.64
N PRO A 945 -9.85 13.27 -27.93
CA PRO A 945 -11.17 13.76 -27.48
C PRO A 945 -12.17 13.96 -28.61
N THR A 946 -11.70 14.32 -29.81
CA THR A 946 -12.51 14.45 -31.03
C THR A 946 -11.73 13.92 -32.24
N ILE A 947 -12.43 13.70 -33.35
CA ILE A 947 -11.79 13.33 -34.62
C ILE A 947 -11.14 14.59 -35.23
N ALA A 948 -9.84 14.53 -35.45
CA ALA A 948 -9.02 15.55 -36.09
C ALA A 948 -9.05 15.38 -37.62
N SER A 949 -8.71 16.45 -38.34
CA SER A 949 -8.53 16.42 -39.80
C SER A 949 -7.05 16.38 -40.14
N ILE A 950 -6.59 15.32 -40.79
CA ILE A 950 -5.22 15.20 -41.31
C ILE A 950 -5.24 15.62 -42.77
N VAL A 951 -4.56 16.71 -43.12
CA VAL A 951 -4.73 17.36 -44.44
C VAL A 951 -4.14 16.52 -45.58
N THR A 952 -2.92 16.03 -45.42
CA THR A 952 -2.21 15.20 -46.40
C THR A 952 -1.65 13.97 -45.69
N PRO A 953 -2.50 12.98 -45.36
CA PRO A 953 -2.12 11.86 -44.52
C PRO A 953 -0.98 11.02 -45.13
N THR A 954 -0.76 11.07 -46.45
CA THR A 954 0.30 10.30 -47.10
C THR A 954 1.62 11.04 -47.30
N ALA A 955 1.72 12.30 -46.85
CA ALA A 955 2.92 13.12 -47.02
C ALA A 955 3.90 12.95 -45.85
N VAL A 956 5.19 13.18 -46.12
CA VAL A 956 6.25 13.23 -45.08
C VAL A 956 5.89 14.23 -43.99
N LYS A 957 5.35 15.39 -44.37
CA LYS A 957 4.85 16.42 -43.44
C LYS A 957 3.37 16.70 -43.75
N THR A 958 2.54 16.77 -42.72
CA THR A 958 1.11 17.07 -42.84
C THR A 958 0.67 18.03 -41.74
N ASP A 959 -0.43 18.75 -41.97
CA ASP A 959 -1.10 19.52 -40.94
C ASP A 959 -2.19 18.68 -40.27
N LEU A 960 -2.31 18.84 -38.96
CA LEU A 960 -3.32 18.27 -38.07
C LEU A 960 -4.26 19.39 -37.62
N ASN A 961 -5.48 19.39 -38.13
CA ASN A 961 -6.50 20.41 -37.88
C ASN A 961 -7.66 19.85 -37.04
N ARG A 962 -8.57 20.72 -36.60
CA ARG A 962 -9.78 20.35 -35.82
C ARG A 962 -9.47 19.68 -34.47
N LEU A 963 -8.36 20.07 -33.84
CA LEU A 963 -8.00 19.67 -32.49
C LEU A 963 -8.77 20.53 -31.47
N THR A 964 -10.10 20.47 -31.53
CA THR A 964 -10.99 21.47 -30.92
C THR A 964 -11.28 21.26 -29.45
N SER A 965 -11.12 20.04 -28.94
CA SER A 965 -11.37 19.70 -27.53
C SER A 965 -10.08 19.50 -26.76
N VAL A 966 -10.06 19.94 -25.51
CA VAL A 966 -8.93 19.74 -24.60
C VAL A 966 -8.70 18.25 -24.34
N GLY A 967 -7.43 17.85 -24.34
CA GLY A 967 -6.99 16.49 -24.08
C GLY A 967 -5.84 16.08 -24.99
N THR A 968 -5.44 14.82 -24.90
CA THR A 968 -4.33 14.29 -25.70
C THR A 968 -4.87 13.62 -26.96
N TYR A 969 -4.39 14.05 -28.12
CA TYR A 969 -4.63 13.40 -29.39
C TYR A 969 -3.38 12.60 -29.74
N ILE A 970 -3.54 11.35 -30.14
CA ILE A 970 -2.44 10.49 -30.55
C ILE A 970 -2.58 10.22 -32.04
N PHE A 971 -1.56 10.61 -32.79
CA PHE A 971 -1.45 10.37 -34.23
C PHE A 971 -0.32 9.38 -34.49
N GLN A 972 -0.58 8.34 -35.26
CA GLN A 972 0.45 7.40 -35.67
C GLN A 972 0.90 7.74 -37.09
N LEU A 973 2.21 7.94 -37.25
CA LEU A 973 2.87 7.84 -38.53
C LEU A 973 3.19 6.37 -38.79
N LYS A 974 2.65 5.82 -39.87
CA LYS A 974 3.08 4.55 -40.46
C LYS A 974 3.89 4.84 -41.71
N ILE A 975 5.12 4.38 -41.78
CA ILE A 975 5.94 4.43 -43.01
C ILE A 975 6.14 3.04 -43.58
N THR A 976 6.26 2.96 -44.91
CA THR A 976 6.62 1.75 -45.63
C THR A 976 7.86 2.03 -46.47
N ASN A 977 8.83 1.13 -46.46
CA ASN A 977 10.01 1.26 -47.31
C ASN A 977 9.86 0.52 -48.65
N SER A 978 10.86 0.73 -49.51
CA SER A 978 11.00 0.11 -50.83
C SER A 978 10.99 -1.42 -50.85
N LYS A 979 11.15 -2.07 -49.69
CA LYS A 979 11.06 -3.54 -49.53
C LYS A 979 9.71 -3.99 -48.98
N GLY A 980 8.76 -3.08 -48.79
CA GLY A 980 7.45 -3.34 -48.21
C GLY A 980 7.43 -3.44 -46.68
N SER A 981 8.55 -3.19 -45.99
CA SER A 981 8.63 -3.20 -44.54
C SER A 981 7.96 -1.97 -43.96
N ILE A 982 7.18 -2.17 -42.89
CA ILE A 982 6.38 -1.14 -42.23
C ILE A 982 6.97 -0.80 -40.86
N SER A 983 6.94 0.48 -40.52
CA SER A 983 7.26 0.97 -39.18
C SER A 983 6.30 2.04 -38.75
N THR A 984 6.09 2.16 -37.44
CA THR A 984 5.13 3.12 -36.87
C THR A 984 5.75 3.88 -35.72
N ASP A 985 5.44 5.17 -35.63
CA ASP A 985 5.75 6.00 -34.48
C ASP A 985 4.57 6.91 -34.17
N ASP A 986 4.39 7.21 -32.89
CA ASP A 986 3.22 7.95 -32.40
C ASP A 986 3.63 9.37 -32.00
N LEU A 987 2.94 10.35 -32.57
CA LEU A 987 2.97 11.75 -32.17
C LEU A 987 1.82 12.05 -31.21
N SER A 988 2.14 12.39 -29.97
CA SER A 988 1.16 12.97 -29.05
C SER A 988 1.05 14.47 -29.26
N VAL A 989 -0.16 14.95 -29.52
CA VAL A 989 -0.51 16.37 -29.49
C VAL A 989 -1.36 16.65 -28.26
N TYR A 990 -0.76 17.28 -27.26
CA TYR A 990 -1.45 17.75 -26.07
C TYR A 990 -2.17 19.06 -26.38
N VAL A 991 -3.50 19.00 -26.49
CA VAL A 991 -4.34 20.20 -26.58
C VAL A 991 -4.70 20.61 -25.17
N LYS A 992 -4.03 21.63 -24.66
CA LYS A 992 -4.33 22.20 -23.36
C LYS A 992 -5.44 23.25 -23.52
N PRO A 993 -6.29 23.46 -22.48
CA PRO A 993 -7.20 24.61 -22.50
C PRO A 993 -6.36 25.86 -22.68
N ASN A 994 -6.92 26.90 -23.31
CA ASN A 994 -6.29 28.21 -23.28
C ASN A 994 -6.10 28.58 -21.80
N PRO A 995 -4.89 28.59 -21.23
CA PRO A 995 -4.69 29.42 -20.06
C PRO A 995 -4.79 30.81 -20.65
N ALA A 996 -5.97 31.43 -20.58
CA ALA A 996 -6.10 32.85 -20.86
C ALA A 996 -4.87 33.52 -20.26
N ASN A 997 -4.17 34.39 -21.00
CA ASN A 997 -3.13 35.21 -20.39
C ASN A 997 -3.79 35.92 -19.22
N LEU A 998 -3.63 35.37 -18.02
CA LEU A 998 -4.23 35.92 -16.83
C LEU A 998 -3.26 37.01 -16.44
N LEU A 999 -3.69 38.23 -16.73
CA LEU A 999 -3.10 39.44 -16.25
C LEU A 999 -3.82 39.77 -14.94
N PHE A 1000 -3.06 39.88 -13.86
CA PHE A 1000 -3.59 40.24 -12.55
C PHE A 1000 -3.09 41.62 -12.20
N ALA A 1001 -4.01 42.58 -12.12
CA ALA A 1001 -3.77 43.83 -11.38
C ALA A 1001 -3.91 43.53 -9.89
N ILE A 1002 -2.97 43.99 -9.08
CA ILE A 1002 -3.02 43.94 -7.63
C ILE A 1002 -2.65 45.34 -7.13
N ALA A 1003 -3.63 46.09 -6.64
CA ALA A 1003 -3.50 47.50 -6.26
C ALA A 1003 -2.96 47.73 -4.84
N GLY A 1004 -2.54 46.65 -4.16
CA GLY A 1004 -2.06 46.68 -2.78
C GLY A 1004 -3.21 46.70 -1.76
N ALA A 1005 -2.86 46.77 -0.47
CA ALA A 1005 -3.86 46.82 0.60
C ALA A 1005 -4.44 48.23 0.77
N ASP A 1006 -5.70 48.31 1.21
CA ASP A 1006 -6.35 49.57 1.61
C ASP A 1006 -5.56 50.28 2.72
N GLN A 1007 -5.51 51.62 2.67
CA GLN A 1007 -4.70 52.42 3.59
C GLN A 1007 -5.52 53.51 4.29
N THR A 1008 -5.10 53.88 5.51
CA THR A 1008 -5.62 55.05 6.24
C THR A 1008 -4.48 55.98 6.56
N ILE A 1009 -4.62 57.28 6.27
CA ILE A 1009 -3.63 58.31 6.60
C ILE A 1009 -4.23 59.46 7.40
N ASN A 1010 -3.37 60.04 8.25
CA ASN A 1010 -3.69 61.17 9.12
C ASN A 1010 -3.45 62.50 8.41
N TYR A 1011 -4.51 63.18 8.00
CA TYR A 1011 -4.41 64.48 7.33
C TYR A 1011 -4.60 65.63 8.32
N PRO A 1012 -3.78 66.71 8.31
CA PRO A 1012 -2.79 67.06 7.27
C PRO A 1012 -1.35 66.57 7.53
N SER A 1013 -1.08 65.84 8.63
CA SER A 1013 0.28 65.39 9.00
C SER A 1013 0.92 64.47 7.95
N VAL A 1014 0.11 63.69 7.24
CA VAL A 1014 0.47 62.93 6.06
C VAL A 1014 -0.50 63.34 4.94
N SER A 1015 0.02 64.04 3.94
CA SER A 1015 -0.76 64.54 2.80
C SER A 1015 -0.47 63.79 1.50
N LYS A 1016 0.26 62.67 1.57
CA LYS A 1016 0.58 61.85 0.39
C LYS A 1016 0.66 60.36 0.74
N VAL A 1017 0.27 59.51 -0.20
CA VAL A 1017 0.34 58.05 -0.11
C VAL A 1017 1.04 57.49 -1.34
N ARG A 1018 1.84 56.44 -1.15
CA ARG A 1018 2.36 55.61 -2.25
C ARG A 1018 1.41 54.43 -2.45
N LEU A 1019 0.86 54.29 -3.64
CA LEU A 1019 0.10 53.10 -4.03
C LEU A 1019 1.09 52.03 -4.50
N ASP A 1020 0.74 50.75 -4.34
CA ASP A 1020 1.64 49.64 -4.62
C ASP A 1020 1.02 48.68 -5.63
N GLY A 1021 1.48 48.75 -6.87
CA GLY A 1021 1.08 47.86 -7.96
C GLY A 1021 2.04 46.70 -8.17
N SER A 1022 3.12 46.59 -7.40
CA SER A 1022 4.27 45.71 -7.68
C SER A 1022 3.95 44.21 -7.61
N ALA A 1023 2.88 43.84 -6.91
CA ALA A 1023 2.39 42.47 -6.85
C ALA A 1023 1.61 42.05 -8.11
N SER A 1024 1.32 43.00 -9.02
CA SER A 1024 0.68 42.70 -10.30
C SER A 1024 1.60 41.84 -11.16
N TYR A 1025 1.04 40.87 -11.88
CA TYR A 1025 1.84 40.01 -12.76
C TYR A 1025 1.04 39.49 -13.95
N ALA A 1026 1.78 39.20 -15.02
CA ALA A 1026 1.29 38.48 -16.19
C ALA A 1026 1.82 37.04 -16.12
N THR A 1027 0.96 36.07 -16.39
CA THR A 1027 1.37 34.66 -16.47
C THR A 1027 1.97 34.33 -17.85
N ASN A 1028 2.69 33.20 -17.96
CA ASN A 1028 3.17 32.62 -19.21
C ASN A 1028 4.00 33.54 -20.14
N ARG A 1029 5.13 34.06 -19.63
CA ARG A 1029 6.14 34.86 -20.37
C ARG A 1029 5.66 36.23 -20.88
N GLY A 1030 4.45 36.66 -20.55
CA GLY A 1030 4.10 38.09 -20.59
C GLY A 1030 4.76 38.82 -19.42
N TYR A 1031 5.12 40.09 -19.64
CA TYR A 1031 5.46 41.02 -18.56
C TYR A 1031 4.53 42.24 -18.67
N ILE A 1032 4.30 42.93 -17.56
CA ILE A 1032 3.50 44.15 -17.56
C ILE A 1032 4.27 45.21 -18.34
N SER A 1033 3.66 45.68 -19.43
CA SER A 1033 4.24 46.70 -20.31
C SER A 1033 3.92 48.10 -19.81
N TYR A 1034 2.78 48.30 -19.14
CA TYR A 1034 2.34 49.61 -18.68
C TYR A 1034 1.39 49.55 -17.47
N TYR A 1035 1.49 50.55 -16.58
CA TYR A 1035 0.61 50.75 -15.42
C TYR A 1035 -0.15 52.06 -15.58
N VAL A 1036 -1.41 52.12 -15.14
CA VAL A 1036 -2.21 53.35 -15.09
C VAL A 1036 -3.07 53.36 -13.83
N TRP A 1037 -2.96 54.42 -13.05
CA TRP A 1037 -3.79 54.67 -11.87
C TRP A 1037 -4.81 55.77 -12.14
N THR A 1038 -6.07 55.48 -11.89
CA THR A 1038 -7.17 56.44 -12.05
C THR A 1038 -8.02 56.50 -10.80
N LYS A 1039 -8.50 57.68 -10.42
CA LYS A 1039 -9.49 57.79 -9.36
C LYS A 1039 -10.85 57.26 -9.84
N VAL A 1040 -11.45 56.39 -9.04
CA VAL A 1040 -12.79 55.84 -9.26
C VAL A 1040 -13.84 56.68 -8.51
N SER A 1041 -13.55 57.04 -7.25
CA SER A 1041 -14.46 57.83 -6.42
C SER A 1041 -13.71 58.58 -5.31
N GLY A 1042 -14.37 59.60 -4.72
CA GLY A 1042 -13.87 60.41 -3.60
C GLY A 1042 -13.91 61.93 -3.87
N PRO A 1043 -13.69 62.77 -2.84
CA PRO A 1043 -13.75 64.24 -2.97
C PRO A 1043 -12.70 64.81 -3.93
N GLU A 1044 -12.94 65.96 -4.57
CA GLU A 1044 -11.92 66.61 -5.42
C GLU A 1044 -10.78 67.22 -4.60
N GLY A 1045 -9.54 66.77 -4.81
CA GLY A 1045 -8.38 67.34 -4.10
C GLY A 1045 -7.12 66.49 -4.17
N GLU A 1046 -7.14 65.39 -4.91
CA GLU A 1046 -5.99 64.54 -5.17
C GLU A 1046 -5.15 65.00 -6.35
N SER A 1047 -3.84 64.74 -6.31
CA SER A 1047 -2.96 64.92 -7.47
C SER A 1047 -1.90 63.82 -7.50
N PHE A 1048 -1.74 63.17 -8.65
CA PHE A 1048 -0.68 62.19 -8.87
C PHE A 1048 0.63 62.89 -9.24
N VAL A 1049 1.74 62.42 -8.66
CA VAL A 1049 3.08 62.81 -9.13
C VAL A 1049 3.36 62.21 -10.51
N ASN A 1050 3.00 60.94 -10.69
CA ASN A 1050 2.96 60.25 -11.98
C ASN A 1050 2.00 59.05 -11.83
N SER A 1051 0.88 59.03 -12.54
CA SER A 1051 -0.11 57.95 -12.43
C SER A 1051 0.21 56.73 -13.31
N LYS A 1052 1.27 56.78 -14.13
CA LYS A 1052 1.58 55.80 -15.16
C LYS A 1052 2.76 54.87 -14.82
N VAL A 1053 3.00 54.68 -13.53
CA VAL A 1053 4.10 53.88 -12.99
C VAL A 1053 3.56 52.86 -11.99
N GLU A 1054 4.32 51.79 -11.76
CA GLU A 1054 3.96 50.68 -10.86
C GLU A 1054 3.52 51.18 -9.48
N ASN A 1055 4.27 52.11 -8.90
CA ASN A 1055 4.08 52.57 -7.52
C ASN A 1055 3.98 54.11 -7.45
N PRO A 1056 2.85 54.71 -7.85
CA PRO A 1056 2.70 56.15 -7.92
C PRO A 1056 2.54 56.75 -6.52
N VAL A 1057 2.84 58.06 -6.41
CA VAL A 1057 2.52 58.84 -5.21
C VAL A 1057 1.35 59.76 -5.52
N VAL A 1058 0.29 59.65 -4.73
CA VAL A 1058 -0.88 60.53 -4.76
C VAL A 1058 -0.85 61.47 -3.56
N LYS A 1059 -1.06 62.77 -3.80
CA LYS A 1059 -1.14 63.82 -2.77
C LYS A 1059 -2.60 64.21 -2.56
N PHE A 1060 -3.02 64.47 -1.33
CA PHE A 1060 -4.38 64.85 -0.95
C PHE A 1060 -4.41 66.27 -0.38
N ARG A 1061 -5.50 67.00 -0.65
CA ARG A 1061 -5.73 68.38 -0.17
C ARG A 1061 -6.93 68.52 0.75
N ILE A 1062 -7.79 67.51 0.81
CA ILE A 1062 -8.97 67.47 1.68
C ILE A 1062 -9.18 66.06 2.23
N THR A 1063 -9.84 65.98 3.39
CA THR A 1063 -10.23 64.71 4.01
C THR A 1063 -11.33 64.01 3.21
N GLY A 1064 -11.38 62.68 3.29
CA GLY A 1064 -12.36 61.85 2.60
C GLY A 1064 -11.85 60.45 2.32
N THR A 1065 -12.72 59.59 1.79
CA THR A 1065 -12.32 58.27 1.29
C THR A 1065 -12.17 58.35 -0.23
N TYR A 1066 -11.01 57.94 -0.72
CA TYR A 1066 -10.66 57.94 -2.14
C TYR A 1066 -10.49 56.50 -2.59
N VAL A 1067 -11.05 56.14 -3.74
CA VAL A 1067 -10.82 54.83 -4.37
C VAL A 1067 -10.02 55.04 -5.64
N PHE A 1068 -8.89 54.34 -5.77
CA PHE A 1068 -8.04 54.36 -6.94
C PHE A 1068 -8.00 53.00 -7.60
N ARG A 1069 -8.16 52.98 -8.93
CA ARG A 1069 -8.04 51.80 -9.77
C ARG A 1069 -6.66 51.74 -10.38
N LEU A 1070 -5.95 50.64 -10.15
CA LEU A 1070 -4.83 50.22 -10.96
C LEU A 1070 -5.37 49.53 -12.21
N THR A 1071 -4.89 49.93 -13.38
CA THR A 1071 -5.01 49.19 -14.63
C THR A 1071 -3.61 48.80 -15.08
N VAL A 1072 -3.35 47.50 -15.25
CA VAL A 1072 -2.10 47.02 -15.85
C VAL A 1072 -2.37 46.53 -17.26
N THR A 1073 -1.41 46.74 -18.16
CA THR A 1073 -1.44 46.22 -19.54
C THR A 1073 -0.22 45.35 -19.77
N ASP A 1074 -0.37 44.19 -20.40
CA ASP A 1074 0.76 43.33 -20.76
C ASP A 1074 1.36 43.66 -22.14
N THR A 1075 2.45 43.00 -22.50
CA THR A 1075 3.09 43.13 -23.83
C THR A 1075 2.24 42.65 -25.01
N TYR A 1076 1.06 42.06 -24.75
CA TYR A 1076 0.09 41.60 -25.74
C TYR A 1076 -1.18 42.46 -25.76
N ASN A 1077 -1.16 43.64 -25.12
CA ASN A 1077 -2.28 44.58 -25.00
C ASN A 1077 -3.50 44.07 -24.22
N ASN A 1078 -3.37 43.01 -23.43
CA ASN A 1078 -4.43 42.63 -22.48
C ASN A 1078 -4.41 43.60 -21.31
N THR A 1079 -5.58 43.91 -20.73
CA THR A 1079 -5.71 44.79 -19.56
C THR A 1079 -6.40 44.11 -18.39
N ALA A 1080 -5.92 44.36 -17.18
CA ALA A 1080 -6.59 43.95 -15.93
C ALA A 1080 -6.65 45.12 -14.95
N THR A 1081 -7.63 45.10 -14.05
CA THR A 1081 -7.85 46.18 -13.09
C THR A 1081 -8.07 45.70 -11.67
N ASP A 1082 -7.62 46.47 -10.69
CA ASP A 1082 -7.87 46.26 -9.27
C ASP A 1082 -7.98 47.61 -8.54
N ASP A 1083 -8.75 47.67 -7.46
CA ASP A 1083 -9.07 48.91 -6.75
C ASP A 1083 -8.50 48.91 -5.33
N VAL A 1084 -7.98 50.06 -4.89
CA VAL A 1084 -7.52 50.30 -3.51
C VAL A 1084 -8.21 51.54 -2.92
N SER A 1085 -8.61 51.44 -1.66
CA SER A 1085 -9.26 52.51 -0.92
C SER A 1085 -8.29 53.20 0.04
N ILE A 1086 -8.24 54.53 -0.01
CA ILE A 1086 -7.44 55.38 0.86
C ILE A 1086 -8.37 56.26 1.70
N ILE A 1087 -8.37 56.05 3.01
CA ILE A 1087 -9.12 56.86 3.97
C ILE A 1087 -8.21 57.99 4.47
N VAL A 1088 -8.55 59.22 4.12
CA VAL A 1088 -7.82 60.44 4.50
C VAL A 1088 -8.62 61.14 5.60
N GLY A 1089 -8.25 60.93 6.86
CA GLY A 1089 -9.01 61.40 8.02
C GLY A 1089 -8.10 61.82 9.17
N ASN A 1090 -8.64 62.43 10.22
CA ASN A 1090 -7.85 62.88 11.36
C ASN A 1090 -7.97 61.83 12.48
N THR A 1091 -7.02 60.89 12.64
CA THR A 1091 -7.02 60.06 13.85
C THR A 1091 -6.52 60.89 15.02
N GLY A 1092 -7.35 61.04 16.04
CA GLY A 1092 -7.03 61.78 17.26
C GLY A 1092 -5.64 61.46 17.82
N THR A 1093 -4.97 62.53 18.23
CA THR A 1093 -3.70 62.60 18.96
C THR A 1093 -3.40 61.41 19.90
N LYS A 1094 -2.27 60.74 19.67
CA LYS A 1094 -1.41 60.18 20.74
C LYS A 1094 0.06 60.48 20.44
N THR A 1095 0.51 61.59 21.04
CA THR A 1095 1.84 61.92 21.58
C THR A 1095 3.09 61.37 20.90
N ASP A 1096 3.80 62.28 20.25
CA ASP A 1096 5.19 62.17 19.79
C ASP A 1096 6.18 61.98 20.94
N ILE A 1097 7.11 61.03 20.77
CA ILE A 1097 8.50 61.20 21.24
C ILE A 1097 9.38 61.18 19.99
N LYS A 1098 10.00 62.32 19.69
CA LYS A 1098 11.06 62.48 18.69
C LYS A 1098 12.38 61.96 19.27
N ILE A 1099 13.22 61.32 18.45
CA ILE A 1099 14.63 61.67 18.17
C ILE A 1099 15.12 60.83 16.95
N SER A 1100 16.16 61.38 16.33
CA SER A 1100 16.60 61.42 14.94
C SER A 1100 17.37 60.22 14.34
N ALA A 1101 17.25 60.12 13.02
CA ALA A 1101 18.27 59.76 12.02
C ALA A 1101 19.31 58.69 12.40
N ASN A 1102 19.03 57.44 12.05
CA ASN A 1102 19.88 56.60 11.19
C ASN A 1102 19.09 55.36 10.78
N LEU A 1103 19.26 54.96 9.52
CA LEU A 1103 18.52 53.89 8.86
C LEU A 1103 18.66 52.55 9.60
N PHE A 1104 17.50 51.92 9.79
CA PHE A 1104 17.18 50.71 10.53
C PHE A 1104 18.03 49.50 10.14
N ASP A 1105 18.59 48.87 11.17
CA ASP A 1105 18.80 47.43 11.25
C ASP A 1105 17.81 46.85 12.29
N VAL A 1106 17.45 45.58 12.08
CA VAL A 1106 16.66 44.68 12.95
C VAL A 1106 15.12 44.65 12.74
N THR A 1107 14.75 43.72 11.85
CA THR A 1107 13.67 42.71 11.91
C THR A 1107 12.82 42.61 13.17
N VAL A 1108 11.53 42.24 13.02
CA VAL A 1108 10.94 40.99 13.56
C VAL A 1108 9.52 40.79 12.99
N SER A 1109 9.36 39.73 12.18
CA SER A 1109 8.28 38.71 12.13
C SER A 1109 6.83 39.13 12.47
N ASN A 1110 5.80 38.81 11.68
CA ASN A 1110 5.10 37.52 11.74
C ASN A 1110 3.84 37.55 10.84
N ALA A 1111 3.88 36.99 9.62
CA ALA A 1111 2.66 36.73 8.86
C ALA A 1111 2.11 35.33 9.22
N PRO A 1112 0.81 35.17 9.51
CA PRO A 1112 0.22 33.85 9.71
C PRO A 1112 0.02 33.11 8.38
N ASP A 1113 0.45 31.85 8.31
CA ASP A 1113 0.20 30.99 7.16
C ASP A 1113 -1.30 30.60 7.17
N THR A 1114 -2.10 31.18 6.26
CA THR A 1114 -3.54 30.83 6.08
C THR A 1114 -3.78 30.16 4.74
N LYS A 1115 -4.39 28.97 4.75
CA LYS A 1115 -4.82 28.25 3.54
C LYS A 1115 -6.25 27.76 3.71
N ILE A 1116 -7.07 27.93 2.68
CA ILE A 1116 -8.43 27.41 2.62
C ILE A 1116 -8.60 26.48 1.41
N TYR A 1117 -9.22 25.31 1.59
CA TYR A 1117 -9.45 24.33 0.50
C TYR A 1117 -10.56 23.33 0.84
N PRO A 1118 -11.22 22.68 -0.15
CA PRO A 1118 -11.20 23.04 -1.56
C PRO A 1118 -11.85 24.41 -1.80
N ASN A 1119 -11.47 25.10 -2.87
CA ASN A 1119 -12.10 26.34 -3.32
C ASN A 1119 -12.10 26.33 -4.86
N PRO A 1120 -13.24 26.11 -5.54
CA PRO A 1120 -14.61 26.13 -5.02
C PRO A 1120 -14.93 25.00 -4.02
N VAL A 1121 -15.86 25.28 -3.10
CA VAL A 1121 -16.30 24.35 -2.06
C VAL A 1121 -17.77 23.97 -2.26
N VAL A 1122 -18.09 22.68 -2.16
CA VAL A 1122 -19.47 22.17 -2.25
C VAL A 1122 -20.14 22.13 -0.87
N SER A 1123 -19.49 21.54 0.15
CA SER A 1123 -20.12 21.36 1.47
C SER A 1123 -19.21 21.72 2.63
N THR A 1124 -17.91 21.44 2.54
CA THR A 1124 -17.00 21.58 3.69
C THR A 1124 -15.74 22.32 3.26
N LEU A 1125 -15.50 23.49 3.84
CA LEU A 1125 -14.32 24.32 3.60
C LEU A 1125 -13.32 24.09 4.73
N ARG A 1126 -12.12 23.61 4.41
CA ARG A 1126 -11.05 23.39 5.38
C ARG A 1126 -10.20 24.64 5.51
N LEU A 1127 -10.07 25.15 6.74
CA LEU A 1127 -9.16 26.23 7.13
C LEU A 1127 -7.92 25.65 7.81
N ASN A 1128 -6.75 25.91 7.24
CA ASN A 1128 -5.46 25.71 7.88
C ASN A 1128 -4.89 27.08 8.26
N LEU A 1129 -4.70 27.33 9.56
CA LEU A 1129 -4.18 28.60 10.10
C LEU A 1129 -3.02 28.29 11.05
N ARG A 1130 -1.88 28.96 10.87
CA ARG A 1130 -0.73 28.92 11.79
C ARG A 1130 -0.40 30.32 12.27
N LEU A 1131 -0.50 30.55 13.57
CA LEU A 1131 -0.12 31.78 14.26
C LEU A 1131 1.25 31.61 14.92
N ASN A 1132 1.98 32.71 15.07
CA ASN A 1132 3.27 32.71 15.73
C ASN A 1132 3.17 32.76 17.26
N MET A 1133 2.00 33.13 17.79
CA MET A 1133 1.65 33.08 19.21
C MET A 1133 0.16 32.70 19.37
N ALA A 1134 -0.19 32.12 20.52
CA ALA A 1134 -1.56 31.68 20.79
C ALA A 1134 -2.49 32.89 20.95
N ALA A 1135 -3.56 32.97 20.16
CA ALA A 1135 -4.55 34.06 20.23
C ALA A 1135 -5.98 33.52 20.13
N PRO A 1136 -6.98 34.12 20.80
CA PRO A 1136 -8.37 33.73 20.70
C PRO A 1136 -8.92 34.11 19.32
N ILE A 1137 -9.24 33.12 18.49
CA ILE A 1137 -9.63 33.36 17.10
C ILE A 1137 -11.15 33.26 16.91
N VAL A 1138 -11.70 34.26 16.23
CA VAL A 1138 -13.08 34.30 15.73
C VAL A 1138 -13.05 34.32 14.20
N VAL A 1139 -13.76 33.39 13.58
CA VAL A 1139 -13.92 33.32 12.13
C VAL A 1139 -15.34 33.71 11.74
N ARG A 1140 -15.49 34.56 10.73
CA ARG A 1140 -16.79 35.01 10.20
C ARG A 1140 -16.86 34.75 8.72
N ILE A 1141 -17.98 34.18 8.27
CA ILE A 1141 -18.32 34.09 6.85
C ILE A 1141 -19.19 35.29 6.52
N ILE A 1142 -18.77 36.09 5.54
CA ILE A 1142 -19.43 37.32 5.13
C ILE A 1142 -19.78 37.16 3.64
N ASN A 1143 -21.03 37.41 3.26
CA ASN A 1143 -21.40 37.38 1.85
C ASN A 1143 -20.94 38.66 1.12
N SER A 1144 -21.08 38.69 -0.20
CA SER A 1144 -20.74 39.85 -1.04
C SER A 1144 -21.44 41.16 -0.67
N SER A 1145 -22.56 41.11 0.07
CA SER A 1145 -23.27 42.31 0.57
C SER A 1145 -22.82 42.76 1.97
N GLY A 1146 -21.72 42.21 2.50
CA GLY A 1146 -21.19 42.55 3.82
C GLY A 1146 -21.94 41.95 5.02
N LYS A 1147 -22.91 41.06 4.79
CA LYS A 1147 -23.72 40.43 5.85
C LYS A 1147 -23.04 39.14 6.34
N ILE A 1148 -22.88 39.01 7.66
CA ILE A 1148 -22.35 37.79 8.30
C ILE A 1148 -23.38 36.66 8.14
N LYS A 1149 -22.92 35.52 7.61
CA LYS A 1149 -23.69 34.29 7.38
C LYS A 1149 -23.35 33.17 8.36
N GLY A 1150 -22.21 33.25 9.03
CA GLY A 1150 -21.83 32.33 10.10
C GLY A 1150 -20.64 32.87 10.89
N THR A 1151 -20.60 32.58 12.19
CA THR A 1151 -19.49 32.92 13.08
C THR A 1151 -19.03 31.67 13.81
N TYR A 1152 -17.74 31.39 13.81
CA TYR A 1152 -17.11 30.24 14.43
C TYR A 1152 -16.05 30.73 15.42
N TYR A 1153 -16.23 30.37 16.69
CA TYR A 1153 -15.26 30.65 17.74
C TYR A 1153 -14.29 29.47 17.81
N LEU A 1154 -13.03 29.69 17.44
CA LEU A 1154 -12.00 28.65 17.38
C LEU A 1154 -11.18 28.53 18.67
N GLY A 1155 -11.42 29.41 19.65
CA GLY A 1155 -10.68 29.46 20.90
C GLY A 1155 -9.25 29.96 20.71
N THR A 1156 -8.43 29.82 21.74
CA THR A 1156 -7.03 30.24 21.72
C THR A 1156 -6.17 29.19 21.01
N ILE A 1157 -5.61 29.52 19.85
CA ILE A 1157 -4.93 28.56 18.97
C ILE A 1157 -3.56 29.08 18.51
N THR A 1158 -2.60 28.19 18.32
CA THR A 1158 -1.31 28.46 17.63
C THR A 1158 -1.28 27.84 16.24
N THR A 1159 -1.93 26.69 16.03
CA THR A 1159 -2.14 26.09 14.71
C THR A 1159 -3.47 25.35 14.72
N ILE A 1160 -4.26 25.48 13.66
CA ILE A 1160 -5.52 24.75 13.53
C ILE A 1160 -5.73 24.29 12.09
N GLN A 1161 -6.25 23.07 11.94
CA GLN A 1161 -6.93 22.59 10.74
C GLN A 1161 -8.39 22.34 11.11
N LYS A 1162 -9.30 23.18 10.60
CA LYS A 1162 -10.72 23.14 10.94
C LYS A 1162 -11.57 23.01 9.69
N ASP A 1163 -12.44 22.01 9.69
CA ASP A 1163 -13.51 21.90 8.71
C ASP A 1163 -14.68 22.81 9.11
N ILE A 1164 -15.06 23.69 8.19
CA ILE A 1164 -16.16 24.65 8.32
C ILE A 1164 -17.26 24.18 7.38
N ASP A 1165 -18.42 23.85 7.94
CA ASP A 1165 -19.59 23.49 7.15
C ASP A 1165 -20.18 24.72 6.47
N VAL A 1166 -20.26 24.65 5.15
CA VAL A 1166 -20.80 25.69 4.28
C VAL A 1166 -21.92 25.15 3.40
N SER A 1167 -22.41 23.93 3.64
CA SER A 1167 -23.45 23.29 2.83
C SER A 1167 -24.72 24.12 2.73
N ASN A 1168 -25.06 24.85 3.80
CA ASN A 1168 -26.26 25.67 3.92
C ASN A 1168 -26.12 27.07 3.29
N LEU A 1169 -24.95 27.41 2.74
CA LEU A 1169 -24.76 28.65 1.99
C LEU A 1169 -25.28 28.49 0.56
N ALA A 1170 -25.94 29.53 0.04
CA ALA A 1170 -26.28 29.60 -1.38
C ALA A 1170 -24.99 29.64 -2.23
N ALA A 1171 -25.05 29.17 -3.47
CA ALA A 1171 -23.92 29.30 -4.38
C ALA A 1171 -23.55 30.78 -4.59
N GLY A 1172 -22.26 31.09 -4.53
CA GLY A 1172 -21.76 32.45 -4.66
C GLY A 1172 -20.45 32.72 -3.91
N PRO A 1173 -19.91 33.95 -4.04
CA PRO A 1173 -18.68 34.35 -3.38
C PRO A 1173 -18.91 34.77 -1.92
N TYR A 1174 -17.98 34.37 -1.06
CA TYR A 1174 -17.96 34.69 0.37
C TYR A 1174 -16.55 35.10 0.81
N ILE A 1175 -16.48 35.86 1.90
CA ILE A 1175 -15.24 36.21 2.61
C ILE A 1175 -15.23 35.47 3.93
N LEU A 1176 -14.15 34.75 4.20
CA LEU A 1176 -13.81 34.18 5.48
C LEU A 1176 -12.88 35.16 6.23
N GLN A 1177 -13.44 35.95 7.13
CA GLN A 1177 -12.70 36.87 8.00
C GLN A 1177 -12.23 36.14 9.26
N ILE A 1178 -10.98 36.35 9.68
CA ILE A 1178 -10.33 35.72 10.84
C ILE A 1178 -9.80 36.84 11.73
N ARG A 1179 -10.30 36.94 12.96
CA ARG A 1179 -9.93 38.01 13.90
C ARG A 1179 -9.45 37.48 15.25
N ASP A 1180 -8.59 38.24 15.91
CA ASP A 1180 -8.31 38.12 17.35
C ASP A 1180 -8.89 39.31 18.15
N ASP A 1181 -8.62 39.34 19.45
CA ASP A 1181 -9.06 40.37 20.40
C ASP A 1181 -8.13 41.59 20.48
N LYS A 1182 -7.05 41.62 19.70
CA LYS A 1182 -6.00 42.65 19.78
C LYS A 1182 -5.77 43.34 18.45
N ASN A 1183 -5.14 42.68 17.47
CA ASN A 1183 -4.63 43.30 16.24
C ASN A 1183 -4.75 42.42 14.97
N LEU A 1184 -5.14 41.15 15.06
CA LEU A 1184 -5.26 40.26 13.90
C LEU A 1184 -6.61 40.46 13.18
N ASP A 1185 -6.56 40.80 11.90
CA ASP A 1185 -7.73 40.85 11.01
C ASP A 1185 -7.33 40.37 9.60
N LEU A 1186 -7.48 39.07 9.34
CA LEU A 1186 -7.22 38.46 8.02
C LEU A 1186 -8.53 38.19 7.30
N SER A 1187 -8.50 38.16 5.97
CA SER A 1187 -9.67 37.81 5.16
C SER A 1187 -9.27 36.98 3.94
N ASN A 1188 -9.98 35.87 3.71
CA ASN A 1188 -9.77 34.99 2.56
C ASN A 1188 -11.07 34.83 1.75
N LYS A 1189 -11.02 34.91 0.42
CA LYS A 1189 -12.21 34.75 -0.44
C LYS A 1189 -12.41 33.29 -0.85
N PHE A 1190 -13.66 32.80 -0.82
CA PHE A 1190 -14.01 31.48 -1.34
C PHE A 1190 -15.34 31.47 -2.11
N ILE A 1191 -15.50 30.49 -3.01
CA ILE A 1191 -16.69 30.31 -3.83
C ILE A 1191 -17.44 29.05 -3.37
N LYS A 1192 -18.69 29.21 -2.94
CA LYS A 1192 -19.62 28.09 -2.73
C LYS A 1192 -20.18 27.66 -4.08
N SER A 1193 -19.95 26.42 -4.47
CA SER A 1193 -20.57 25.77 -5.63
C SER A 1193 -21.82 24.99 -5.21
N ASN A 1194 -22.71 24.69 -6.17
CA ASN A 1194 -23.89 23.85 -5.92
C ASN A 1194 -23.49 22.42 -5.56
#